data_AF-B4KGE5-F1
#
_entry.id   AF-B4KGE5-F1
#
_cell.length_a   1.000
_cell.length_b   1.000
_cell.length_c   1.000
_cell.angle_alpha   90.00
_cell.angle_beta   90.00
_cell.angle_gamma   90.00
#
_symmetry.space_group_name_H-M   'P 1'
#
loop_
_entity.id
_entity.type
_entity.pdbx_description
1 polymer ?
#
loop_
_entity_poly.entity_id
_entity_poly.type
_entity_poly.pdbx_seq_one_letter_code
_entity_poly.pdbx_strand_id
1 'polypeptide(L)'
;MEVEQSNTSETLTCSVDSASVEEEEEIPAICIMPPRPGTAPKHFQELNIPREQLTPVHYPIQEAQRWLTLMGKNGKVYRFPLPTILPKVIQTRFVPKGEIPKDVAVDRRRRQYSKINLIEELKKAGLTDDMLQPTEEQYNLMSEFAFPHKFPLSFFDDSNYDISSPAAWFELGVVGDVHYPLPARAYLPYNRSLRSCRWVTAAVTFYNEKTDLWTLISMDDECSYDVPKLQFMFLAEDPHKYIQRLKSAVHERHKGEQLMLMELIVDCVLHDDIESTTFQSFKPIEDILAKSTVSEQCKRRLRSEVNIVFERLMALYELEQFIIHMPKEFPQFRNISLKEFMPTAAPVDFAEQERRELQALGINIKEKRYGWLRASLFYCAGGIEAMSGVAGECQHIETLTIFVCNFNKPMALVDFLQSQETHSDSVSTFLKEYWPQQLTTAITVVLRALGKGWLDISLNNWTVYQMCKISQFILQVKFRMQESMEVLLLSSLMNFSKLVCDPCHQFLHLKSNYKWTSNFIDTEFPYAKPVFALTIGISDDRKVFYSTNPDDFQPSLMDIFRRGLEKTSGVRTIEAEVMSNLKFAHNLFILTVELIEDKFLIQNELMHDCYAHAVLPLKAYARHYERFIDFYLLNVVDFMKDYALARKPSSQVKWDILEYKRRKEEVREILPSFITIGPFYINVDNMKQFLIKKYIDLVRRIFEYYVDRMYESTEAIIERCQEVFHKIALRPVSIEHLFEIRDFALTVPDRVEHLRADIQVLWLEYDLLDSFFYNLTDHQFAMKWNAFAWPHQILMRLSTLKEEQKLDIDEFLRQHYSECQVFEERLESLNDEVQAYSLCFNPNRAMETSVDIKLTSAVIRELEKLGQTLQYRQELFELEPLSTEFLTSIVRSFQPYRTLWYACANFHKLEDATLGNPIALIELDEVWNNLMNLRRELVQSLDNFSEKPEIMEVANVFIGKIDDFVPVYQSVKDLRNENWIYLHWMELSHVIGNEIKYTAAMNYQYLIRKGVLDFLPELHEISERATNEAEEIRLAIEEEEKRKQAELNALLLRKQLRKCRRDIC
;
A
#
# COMPACT_ATOMS: atom_id res chain seq x y z
N MET A 1 6.96 -55.17 18.48
CA MET A 1 6.95 -54.32 19.68
C MET A 1 6.37 -52.98 19.25
N GLU A 2 5.10 -52.90 18.85
CA GLU A 2 3.91 -53.11 19.72
C GLU A 2 4.13 -52.45 21.08
N VAL A 3 3.65 -51.21 21.26
CA VAL A 3 2.37 -50.90 21.92
C VAL A 3 1.97 -49.45 21.56
N GLU A 4 0.69 -49.31 21.26
CA GLU A 4 -0.07 -48.12 20.87
C GLU A 4 -0.39 -47.17 22.04
N GLN A 5 -0.67 -45.90 21.69
CA GLN A 5 -1.74 -45.02 22.23
C GLN A 5 -1.71 -44.71 23.76
N SER A 6 -2.19 -43.61 24.31
CA SER A 6 -3.08 -42.54 23.88
C SER A 6 -2.95 -41.38 24.89
N ASN A 7 -3.26 -40.19 24.39
CA ASN A 7 -3.54 -38.99 25.16
C ASN A 7 -4.73 -39.20 26.11
N THR A 8 -4.58 -38.78 27.36
CA THR A 8 -5.70 -38.31 28.20
C THR A 8 -5.23 -37.12 29.02
N SER A 9 -5.65 -35.94 28.60
CA SER A 9 -5.64 -34.70 29.36
C SER A 9 -6.68 -34.80 30.47
N GLU A 10 -6.20 -35.01 31.69
CA GLU A 10 -6.99 -34.84 32.91
C GLU A 10 -7.11 -33.35 33.23
N THR A 11 -8.35 -32.87 33.21
CA THR A 11 -8.78 -31.61 33.81
C THR A 11 -8.74 -31.76 35.33
N LEU A 12 -7.78 -31.07 35.94
CA LEU A 12 -7.75 -30.71 37.34
C LEU A 12 -8.88 -29.71 37.63
N THR A 13 -9.92 -30.18 38.30
CA THR A 13 -10.77 -29.34 39.17
C THR A 13 -10.24 -29.50 40.60
N CYS A 14 -9.53 -28.49 41.11
CA CYS A 14 -9.44 -28.25 42.56
C CYS A 14 -10.86 -28.02 43.08
N SER A 15 -11.39 -28.79 44.03
CA SER A 15 -11.00 -28.85 45.44
C SER A 15 -11.06 -27.47 46.11
N VAL A 16 -12.21 -27.17 46.72
CA VAL A 16 -12.27 -26.28 47.87
C VAL A 16 -12.79 -27.12 49.02
N ASP A 17 -11.87 -27.47 49.91
CA ASP A 17 -12.14 -27.97 51.25
C ASP A 17 -12.82 -26.87 52.07
N SER A 18 -13.92 -27.20 52.73
CA SER A 18 -14.32 -26.56 53.98
C SER A 18 -14.42 -27.63 55.06
N ALA A 19 -13.80 -27.29 56.19
CA ALA A 19 -13.42 -28.19 57.25
C ALA A 19 -14.60 -28.81 58.00
N SER A 20 -14.43 -30.11 58.25
CA SER A 20 -14.93 -30.95 59.35
C SER A 20 -15.62 -30.23 60.53
N VAL A 21 -16.91 -30.52 60.69
CA VAL A 21 -17.57 -30.63 62.00
C VAL A 21 -18.06 -32.07 62.11
N GLU A 22 -17.52 -32.81 63.07
CA GLU A 22 -17.96 -34.15 63.46
C GLU A 22 -19.33 -34.04 64.14
N GLU A 23 -20.39 -34.61 63.55
CA GLU A 23 -21.61 -34.99 64.28
C GLU A 23 -22.07 -36.37 63.81
N GLU A 24 -22.28 -37.24 64.78
CA GLU A 24 -22.63 -38.66 64.65
C GLU A 24 -24.00 -38.84 63.98
N GLU A 25 -24.09 -39.74 62.99
CA GLU A 25 -25.38 -40.14 62.40
C GLU A 25 -26.21 -40.97 63.40
N GLU A 26 -27.16 -40.32 64.08
CA GLU A 26 -28.31 -40.98 64.69
C GLU A 26 -29.30 -41.46 63.61
N ILE A 27 -29.64 -42.75 63.67
CA ILE A 27 -30.64 -43.42 62.83
C ILE A 27 -32.04 -42.84 63.14
N PRO A 28 -32.80 -42.28 62.18
CA PRO A 28 -34.18 -41.89 62.44
C PRO A 28 -35.09 -43.13 62.45
N ALA A 29 -35.76 -43.30 63.59
CA ALA A 29 -36.72 -44.37 63.86
C ALA A 29 -37.88 -44.40 62.87
N ILE A 30 -38.15 -45.60 62.33
CA ILE A 30 -39.33 -45.89 61.51
C ILE A 30 -40.59 -45.80 62.39
N CYS A 31 -41.42 -44.79 62.16
CA CYS A 31 -42.72 -44.66 62.80
C CYS A 31 -43.73 -45.60 62.11
N ILE A 32 -43.98 -46.77 62.72
CA ILE A 32 -45.02 -47.70 62.28
C ILE A 32 -46.34 -47.27 62.94
N MET A 33 -47.27 -46.72 62.15
CA MET A 33 -48.65 -46.53 62.61
C MET A 33 -49.34 -47.89 62.82
N PRO A 34 -50.14 -48.07 63.89
CA PRO A 34 -50.91 -49.28 64.09
C PRO A 34 -52.06 -49.41 63.06
N PRO A 35 -52.48 -50.64 62.72
CA PRO A 35 -53.54 -50.88 61.74
C PRO A 35 -54.91 -50.41 62.25
N ARG A 36 -55.74 -49.90 61.34
CA ARG A 36 -57.13 -49.47 61.61
C ARG A 36 -57.99 -50.63 62.16
N PRO A 37 -58.92 -50.40 63.10
CA PRO A 37 -59.83 -51.43 63.60
C PRO A 37 -60.86 -51.78 62.53
N GLY A 38 -61.01 -53.08 62.19
CA GLY A 38 -62.12 -53.53 61.33
C GLY A 38 -61.89 -54.76 60.44
N THR A 39 -60.73 -55.41 60.45
CA THR A 39 -60.51 -56.64 59.66
C THR A 39 -60.45 -57.87 60.56
N ALA A 40 -61.42 -58.77 60.40
CA ALA A 40 -61.50 -60.03 61.16
C ALA A 40 -60.37 -60.98 60.76
N PRO A 41 -59.67 -61.62 61.72
CA PRO A 41 -58.61 -62.57 61.40
C PRO A 41 -59.21 -63.92 60.98
N LYS A 42 -59.00 -64.31 59.72
CA LYS A 42 -59.20 -65.70 59.29
C LYS A 42 -57.95 -66.51 59.65
N HIS A 43 -58.09 -67.46 60.56
CA HIS A 43 -57.05 -68.46 60.85
C HIS A 43 -56.96 -69.47 59.70
N PHE A 44 -55.76 -69.67 59.16
CA PHE A 44 -55.44 -70.80 58.30
C PHE A 44 -54.15 -71.46 58.82
N GLN A 45 -54.13 -72.79 58.83
CA GLN A 45 -52.95 -73.58 59.19
C GLN A 45 -51.83 -73.34 58.18
N GLU A 46 -50.65 -72.99 58.68
CA GLU A 46 -49.42 -72.95 57.87
C GLU A 46 -49.02 -74.38 57.49
N LEU A 47 -49.03 -74.67 56.18
CA LEU A 47 -48.28 -75.79 55.61
C LEU A 47 -46.84 -75.32 55.40
N ASN A 48 -45.94 -75.80 56.25
CA ASN A 48 -44.52 -75.49 56.18
C ASN A 48 -43.86 -76.42 55.15
N ILE A 49 -43.65 -75.94 53.92
CA ILE A 49 -42.87 -76.65 52.90
C ILE A 49 -41.42 -76.14 52.99
N PRO A 50 -40.43 -76.99 53.35
CA PRO A 50 -39.04 -76.59 53.44
C PRO A 50 -38.50 -76.13 52.08
N ARG A 51 -37.73 -75.03 52.09
CA ARG A 51 -37.19 -74.31 50.91
C ARG A 51 -36.39 -75.18 49.92
N GLU A 52 -35.96 -76.36 50.33
CA GLU A 52 -35.18 -77.30 49.51
C GLU A 52 -36.04 -78.04 48.46
N GLN A 53 -37.37 -78.00 48.59
CA GLN A 53 -38.31 -78.65 47.65
C GLN A 53 -38.85 -77.72 46.54
N LEU A 54 -38.45 -76.44 46.52
CA LEU A 54 -38.82 -75.51 45.46
C LEU A 54 -37.73 -75.51 44.37
N THR A 55 -38.02 -76.11 43.22
CA THR A 55 -37.15 -76.03 42.04
C THR A 55 -36.98 -74.57 41.60
N PRO A 56 -35.75 -74.06 41.38
CA PRO A 56 -35.53 -72.74 40.83
C PRO A 56 -35.98 -72.74 39.36
N VAL A 57 -37.21 -72.29 39.11
CA VAL A 57 -37.71 -72.10 37.75
C VAL A 57 -37.16 -70.78 37.21
N HIS A 58 -36.09 -70.86 36.43
CA HIS A 58 -35.79 -69.84 35.43
C HIS A 58 -36.87 -69.95 34.35
N TYR A 59 -37.67 -68.91 34.16
CA TYR A 59 -38.52 -68.77 32.97
C TYR A 59 -37.67 -68.27 31.81
N PRO A 60 -37.37 -69.09 30.77
CA PRO A 60 -36.75 -68.58 29.58
C PRO A 60 -37.85 -67.89 28.75
N ILE A 61 -37.85 -66.56 28.72
CA ILE A 61 -38.68 -65.81 27.76
C ILE A 61 -38.00 -65.95 26.40
N GLN A 62 -38.66 -66.65 25.47
CA GLN A 62 -38.20 -66.87 24.09
C GLN A 62 -37.91 -65.54 23.36
N GLU A 63 -36.90 -65.57 22.48
CA GLU A 63 -36.23 -64.42 21.83
C GLU A 63 -37.11 -63.47 20.99
N ALA A 64 -38.39 -63.79 20.76
CA ALA A 64 -39.32 -62.96 19.99
C ALA A 64 -39.88 -61.73 20.74
N GLN A 65 -39.62 -61.59 22.05
CA GLN A 65 -40.23 -60.52 22.87
C GLN A 65 -39.33 -59.32 23.20
N ARG A 66 -38.09 -59.25 22.68
CA ARG A 66 -37.17 -58.13 23.01
C ARG A 66 -37.45 -56.82 22.25
N TRP A 67 -38.13 -56.90 21.11
CA TRP A 67 -38.35 -55.76 20.22
C TRP A 67 -39.78 -55.74 19.66
N LEU A 68 -40.43 -54.58 19.66
CA LEU A 68 -41.59 -54.32 18.82
C LEU A 68 -41.09 -53.90 17.43
N THR A 69 -41.56 -54.59 16.40
CA THR A 69 -41.21 -54.28 15.01
C THR A 69 -42.44 -53.78 14.27
N LEU A 70 -42.38 -52.57 13.74
CA LEU A 70 -43.44 -51.97 12.93
C LEU A 70 -42.95 -51.75 11.50
N MET A 71 -43.82 -51.97 10.52
CA MET A 71 -43.52 -51.81 9.10
C MET A 71 -44.00 -50.44 8.64
N GLY A 72 -43.11 -49.62 8.11
CA GLY A 72 -43.46 -48.37 7.43
C GLY A 72 -43.84 -48.60 5.97
N LYS A 73 -44.18 -47.50 5.29
CA LYS A 73 -44.33 -47.47 3.83
C LYS A 73 -43.04 -47.99 3.15
N ASN A 74 -43.17 -48.62 1.99
CA ASN A 74 -42.06 -49.22 1.24
C ASN A 74 -41.35 -50.42 1.91
N GLY A 75 -41.88 -50.97 3.01
CA GLY A 75 -41.31 -52.15 3.67
C GLY A 75 -40.14 -51.85 4.62
N LYS A 76 -39.93 -50.58 4.98
CA LYS A 76 -38.91 -50.17 5.96
C LYS A 76 -39.28 -50.67 7.35
N VAL A 77 -38.31 -51.29 8.03
CA VAL A 77 -38.50 -51.94 9.33
C VAL A 77 -38.07 -51.00 10.45
N TYR A 78 -39.01 -50.60 11.31
CA TYR A 78 -38.74 -49.82 12.53
C TYR A 78 -38.72 -50.75 13.74
N ARG A 79 -37.61 -50.74 14.50
CA ARG A 79 -37.42 -51.59 15.70
C ARG A 79 -37.44 -50.73 16.97
N PHE A 80 -38.26 -51.14 17.93
CA PHE A 80 -38.46 -50.46 19.21
C PHE A 80 -38.12 -51.41 20.36
N PRO A 81 -37.24 -51.05 21.30
CA PRO A 81 -36.95 -51.87 22.47
C PRO A 81 -38.20 -52.15 23.31
N LEU A 82 -38.30 -53.33 23.92
CA LEU A 82 -39.46 -53.67 24.78
C LEU A 82 -39.79 -52.62 25.86
N PRO A 83 -38.82 -52.01 26.58
CA PRO A 83 -39.11 -51.01 27.61
C PRO A 83 -39.93 -49.81 27.11
N THR A 84 -39.83 -49.45 25.82
CA THR A 84 -40.50 -48.27 25.24
C THR A 84 -42.01 -48.43 25.07
N ILE A 85 -42.54 -49.64 25.28
CA ILE A 85 -43.98 -49.94 25.22
C ILE A 85 -44.54 -50.41 26.56
N LEU A 86 -43.71 -50.43 27.62
CA LEU A 86 -44.13 -50.85 28.95
C LEU A 86 -44.68 -49.64 29.71
N PRO A 87 -45.91 -49.72 30.24
CA PRO A 87 -46.47 -48.61 31.00
C PRO A 87 -45.78 -48.44 32.35
N LYS A 88 -45.59 -47.18 32.76
CA LYS A 88 -44.97 -46.85 34.05
C LYS A 88 -45.87 -47.25 35.21
N VAL A 89 -45.35 -48.09 36.11
CA VAL A 89 -46.03 -48.52 37.33
C VAL A 89 -45.17 -48.13 38.53
N ILE A 90 -45.67 -47.22 39.35
CA ILE A 90 -45.06 -46.83 40.62
C ILE A 90 -45.61 -47.77 41.69
N GLN A 91 -44.75 -48.61 42.24
CA GLN A 91 -45.07 -49.58 43.31
C GLN A 91 -43.84 -49.71 44.22
N THR A 92 -44.07 -49.97 45.51
CA THR A 92 -43.00 -50.21 46.49
C THR A 92 -42.19 -51.46 46.14
N ARG A 93 -40.90 -51.46 46.45
CA ARG A 93 -39.97 -52.58 46.14
C ARG A 93 -40.39 -53.89 46.80
N PHE A 94 -41.12 -53.83 47.91
CA PHE A 94 -41.79 -54.95 48.55
C PHE A 94 -43.31 -54.79 48.38
N VAL A 95 -43.94 -55.77 47.74
CA VAL A 95 -45.39 -55.78 47.48
C VAL A 95 -46.10 -56.59 48.58
N PRO A 96 -47.11 -56.03 49.27
CA PRO A 96 -47.89 -56.75 50.28
C PRO A 96 -48.54 -58.03 49.74
N LYS A 97 -48.68 -59.07 50.59
CA LYS A 97 -49.36 -60.32 50.22
C LYS A 97 -50.80 -60.04 49.75
N GLY A 98 -51.12 -60.39 48.50
CA GLY A 98 -52.44 -60.21 47.88
C GLY A 98 -52.47 -59.16 46.76
N GLU A 99 -51.44 -58.30 46.66
CA GLU A 99 -51.30 -57.34 45.57
C GLU A 99 -50.53 -57.93 44.38
N ILE A 100 -50.81 -57.40 43.19
CA ILE A 100 -50.23 -57.87 41.94
C ILE A 100 -48.74 -57.46 41.89
N PRO A 101 -47.79 -58.38 41.59
CA PRO A 101 -46.39 -58.03 41.38
C PRO A 101 -46.21 -57.00 40.26
N LYS A 102 -45.20 -56.13 40.39
CA LYS A 102 -44.93 -55.02 39.45
C LYS A 102 -44.94 -55.47 37.99
N ASP A 103 -44.22 -56.54 37.65
CA ASP A 103 -44.12 -57.03 36.26
C ASP A 103 -45.47 -57.50 35.70
N VAL A 104 -46.31 -58.11 36.55
CA VAL A 104 -47.66 -58.55 36.18
C VAL A 104 -48.60 -57.34 36.06
N ALA A 105 -48.42 -56.31 36.88
CA ALA A 105 -49.18 -55.07 36.79
C ALA A 105 -48.84 -54.29 35.51
N VAL A 106 -47.54 -54.23 35.14
CA VAL A 106 -47.04 -53.64 33.89
C VAL A 106 -47.62 -54.38 32.68
N ASP A 107 -47.53 -55.73 32.65
CA ASP A 107 -48.06 -56.52 31.53
C ASP A 107 -49.60 -56.43 31.41
N ARG A 108 -50.33 -56.40 32.53
CA ARG A 108 -51.79 -56.19 32.53
C ARG A 108 -52.16 -54.84 31.93
N ARG A 109 -51.50 -53.75 32.34
CA ARG A 109 -51.74 -52.41 31.80
C ARG A 109 -51.37 -52.31 30.32
N ARG A 110 -50.25 -52.93 29.90
CA ARG A 110 -49.84 -53.01 28.48
C ARG A 110 -50.94 -53.64 27.62
N ARG A 111 -51.48 -54.78 28.06
CA ARG A 111 -52.58 -55.47 27.36
C ARG A 111 -53.89 -54.68 27.38
N GLN A 112 -54.13 -53.88 28.42
CA GLN A 112 -55.28 -52.98 28.49
C GLN A 112 -55.13 -51.83 27.50
N TYR A 113 -53.99 -51.14 27.50
CA TYR A 113 -53.71 -50.01 26.59
C TYR A 113 -53.72 -50.44 25.13
N SER A 114 -53.15 -51.61 24.81
CA SER A 114 -53.16 -52.17 23.45
C SER A 114 -54.55 -52.54 22.92
N LYS A 115 -55.56 -52.74 23.78
CA LYS A 115 -56.94 -53.03 23.37
C LYS A 115 -57.76 -51.77 23.09
N ILE A 116 -57.28 -50.59 23.50
CA ILE A 116 -58.02 -49.33 23.38
C ILE A 116 -57.79 -48.74 21.98
N ASN A 117 -58.88 -48.45 21.26
CA ASN A 117 -58.81 -47.70 20.02
C ASN A 117 -58.89 -46.19 20.30
N LEU A 118 -57.73 -45.52 20.26
CA LEU A 118 -57.61 -44.07 20.51
C LEU A 118 -58.61 -43.22 19.70
N ILE A 119 -58.86 -43.55 18.43
CA ILE A 119 -59.73 -42.74 17.54
C ILE A 119 -61.20 -42.82 17.99
N GLU A 120 -61.66 -43.99 18.46
CA GLU A 120 -63.03 -44.15 18.96
C GLU A 120 -63.22 -43.44 20.30
N GLU A 121 -62.23 -43.50 21.19
CA GLU A 121 -62.28 -42.81 22.48
C GLU A 121 -62.19 -41.29 22.34
N LEU A 122 -61.41 -40.77 21.38
CA LEU A 122 -61.40 -39.34 21.03
C LEU A 122 -62.79 -38.86 20.55
N LYS A 123 -63.47 -39.66 19.72
CA LYS A 123 -64.84 -39.35 19.27
C LYS A 123 -65.85 -39.37 20.42
N LYS A 124 -65.80 -40.36 21.31
CA LYS A 124 -66.63 -40.40 22.53
C LYS A 124 -66.37 -39.23 23.45
N ALA A 125 -65.13 -38.74 23.47
CA ALA A 125 -64.70 -37.58 24.23
C ALA A 125 -65.17 -36.23 23.65
N GLY A 126 -65.74 -36.20 22.44
CA GLY A 126 -66.13 -34.97 21.74
C GLY A 126 -64.95 -34.20 21.12
N LEU A 127 -63.78 -34.83 20.99
CA LEU A 127 -62.59 -34.25 20.39
C LEU A 127 -62.61 -34.52 18.87
N THR A 128 -63.19 -33.60 18.12
CA THR A 128 -63.22 -33.61 16.65
C THR A 128 -61.98 -32.95 16.04
N ASP A 129 -61.73 -33.17 14.75
CA ASP A 129 -60.57 -32.57 14.06
C ASP A 129 -60.59 -31.03 14.13
N ASP A 130 -61.79 -30.41 14.07
CA ASP A 130 -61.97 -28.96 14.25
C ASP A 130 -61.53 -28.47 15.63
N MET A 131 -61.64 -29.30 16.67
CA MET A 131 -61.21 -28.98 18.03
C MET A 131 -59.70 -29.15 18.19
N LEU A 132 -59.07 -30.06 17.45
CA LEU A 132 -57.63 -30.30 17.53
C LEU A 132 -56.82 -29.35 16.63
N GLN A 133 -57.47 -28.69 15.68
CA GLN A 133 -56.89 -27.66 14.82
C GLN A 133 -57.10 -26.25 15.41
N PRO A 134 -56.23 -25.27 15.12
CA PRO A 134 -54.96 -25.42 14.40
C PRO A 134 -53.86 -26.11 15.23
N THR A 135 -52.95 -26.79 14.57
CA THR A 135 -51.64 -27.20 15.08
C THR A 135 -50.66 -26.01 15.04
N GLU A 136 -49.55 -26.05 15.77
CA GLU A 136 -48.55 -24.95 15.73
C GLU A 136 -48.04 -24.66 14.32
N GLU A 137 -47.77 -25.71 13.53
CA GLU A 137 -47.36 -25.57 12.13
C GLU A 137 -48.45 -24.89 11.28
N GLN A 138 -49.72 -25.28 11.46
CA GLN A 138 -50.85 -24.64 10.80
C GLN A 138 -51.02 -23.17 11.24
N TYR A 139 -50.85 -22.87 12.52
CA TYR A 139 -50.93 -21.52 13.08
C TYR A 139 -49.84 -20.60 12.50
N ASN A 140 -48.61 -21.10 12.38
CA ASN A 140 -47.48 -20.33 11.86
C ASN A 140 -47.55 -20.10 10.33
N LEU A 141 -48.16 -21.02 9.58
CA LEU A 141 -48.14 -20.99 8.11
C LEU A 141 -49.45 -20.53 7.47
N MET A 142 -50.57 -20.56 8.19
CA MET A 142 -51.89 -20.21 7.65
C MET A 142 -52.45 -18.94 8.27
N SER A 143 -53.35 -18.27 7.55
CA SER A 143 -54.05 -17.09 8.05
C SER A 143 -54.88 -17.40 9.30
N GLU A 144 -54.97 -16.45 10.23
CA GLU A 144 -55.79 -16.49 11.45
C GLU A 144 -57.29 -16.75 11.21
N PHE A 145 -57.77 -16.64 9.96
CA PHE A 145 -59.15 -16.93 9.55
C PHE A 145 -59.34 -18.34 8.96
N ALA A 146 -58.27 -19.13 8.86
CA ALA A 146 -58.31 -20.44 8.23
C ALA A 146 -59.01 -21.50 9.11
N PHE A 147 -59.08 -21.29 10.42
CA PHE A 147 -59.65 -22.22 11.39
C PHE A 147 -60.64 -21.53 12.33
N PRO A 148 -61.63 -22.26 12.89
CA PRO A 148 -62.57 -21.71 13.87
C PRO A 148 -61.90 -21.19 15.15
N HIS A 149 -60.86 -21.89 15.61
CA HIS A 149 -60.03 -21.52 16.76
C HIS A 149 -58.81 -20.73 16.31
N LYS A 150 -58.40 -19.76 17.13
CA LYS A 150 -57.32 -18.80 16.83
C LYS A 150 -55.96 -19.30 17.28
N PHE A 151 -55.90 -20.05 18.37
CA PHE A 151 -54.63 -20.52 18.94
C PHE A 151 -54.44 -22.03 18.82
N PRO A 152 -53.19 -22.51 18.74
CA PRO A 152 -52.89 -23.93 18.80
C PRO A 152 -53.14 -24.49 20.21
N LEU A 153 -53.51 -25.77 20.29
CA LEU A 153 -53.77 -26.46 21.57
C LEU A 153 -52.56 -26.51 22.49
N SER A 154 -51.36 -26.53 21.92
CA SER A 154 -50.09 -26.68 22.64
C SER A 154 -49.77 -25.55 23.61
N PHE A 155 -50.29 -24.34 23.36
CA PHE A 155 -50.09 -23.21 24.27
C PHE A 155 -50.84 -23.38 25.59
N PHE A 156 -51.79 -24.31 25.65
CA PHE A 156 -52.64 -24.59 26.80
C PHE A 156 -52.36 -25.97 27.41
N ASP A 157 -51.14 -26.49 27.20
CA ASP A 157 -50.73 -27.77 27.75
C ASP A 157 -50.53 -27.73 29.27
N ASP A 158 -50.96 -28.79 29.94
CA ASP A 158 -50.64 -29.03 31.34
C ASP A 158 -49.65 -30.19 31.46
N SER A 159 -48.39 -29.84 31.68
CA SER A 159 -47.29 -30.80 31.82
C SER A 159 -47.44 -31.72 33.04
N ASN A 160 -48.32 -31.41 34.01
CA ASN A 160 -48.59 -32.29 35.16
C ASN A 160 -49.25 -33.62 34.77
N TYR A 161 -49.84 -33.69 33.57
CA TYR A 161 -50.36 -34.94 33.02
C TYR A 161 -49.25 -35.86 32.47
N ASP A 162 -48.04 -35.33 32.24
CA ASP A 162 -46.91 -36.14 31.81
C ASP A 162 -46.29 -36.90 32.99
N ILE A 163 -45.92 -38.15 32.74
CA ILE A 163 -45.51 -39.09 33.79
C ILE A 163 -43.98 -39.14 33.90
N SER A 164 -43.24 -38.63 32.91
CA SER A 164 -41.78 -38.68 32.84
C SER A 164 -41.21 -37.45 32.13
N SER A 165 -39.97 -37.07 32.46
CA SER A 165 -39.23 -36.03 31.74
C SER A 165 -38.79 -36.52 30.35
N PRO A 166 -38.50 -35.62 29.39
CA PRO A 166 -38.00 -35.99 28.07
C PRO A 166 -36.76 -36.91 28.11
N ALA A 167 -35.79 -36.60 28.98
CA ALA A 167 -34.60 -37.44 29.18
C ALA A 167 -34.96 -38.87 29.62
N ALA A 168 -35.88 -39.00 30.58
CA ALA A 168 -36.35 -40.31 31.07
C ALA A 168 -37.10 -41.11 30.01
N TRP A 169 -37.73 -40.46 29.02
CA TRP A 169 -38.33 -41.14 27.88
C TRP A 169 -37.27 -41.72 26.94
N PHE A 170 -36.20 -40.98 26.62
CA PHE A 170 -35.13 -41.47 25.74
C PHE A 170 -34.26 -42.55 26.38
N GLU A 171 -34.10 -42.54 27.72
CA GLU A 171 -33.42 -43.63 28.44
C GLU A 171 -34.07 -45.00 28.20
N LEU A 172 -35.40 -45.06 28.01
CA LEU A 172 -36.10 -46.31 27.68
C LEU A 172 -35.72 -46.88 26.31
N GLY A 173 -35.21 -46.03 25.41
CA GLY A 173 -34.76 -46.38 24.06
C GLY A 173 -33.29 -46.79 23.98
N VAL A 174 -32.52 -46.68 25.08
CA VAL A 174 -31.09 -47.02 25.11
C VAL A 174 -30.90 -48.53 25.26
N VAL A 175 -30.21 -49.14 24.30
CA VAL A 175 -29.79 -50.54 24.36
C VAL A 175 -28.30 -50.61 24.06
N GLY A 176 -27.47 -50.78 25.12
CA GLY A 176 -26.02 -50.61 25.01
C GLY A 176 -25.67 -49.14 24.78
N ASP A 177 -24.81 -48.86 23.80
CA ASP A 177 -24.39 -47.49 23.43
C ASP A 177 -25.24 -46.88 22.29
N VAL A 178 -26.34 -47.53 21.88
CA VAL A 178 -27.18 -47.12 20.75
C VAL A 178 -28.55 -46.63 21.22
N HIS A 179 -28.94 -45.46 20.73
CA HIS A 179 -30.27 -44.87 20.95
C HIS A 179 -31.26 -45.30 19.86
N TYR A 180 -32.27 -46.08 20.24
CA TYR A 180 -33.38 -46.45 19.37
C TYR A 180 -34.54 -45.46 19.50
N PRO A 181 -35.32 -45.23 18.41
CA PRO A 181 -36.49 -44.35 18.47
C PRO A 181 -37.59 -44.93 19.37
N LEU A 182 -38.52 -44.08 19.79
CA LEU A 182 -39.65 -44.45 20.65
C LEU A 182 -40.95 -44.54 19.82
N PRO A 183 -41.83 -45.53 20.05
CA PRO A 183 -43.05 -45.67 19.26
C PRO A 183 -44.19 -44.79 19.80
N ALA A 184 -44.86 -44.06 18.89
CA ALA A 184 -45.94 -43.15 19.21
C ALA A 184 -47.10 -43.20 18.21
N ARG A 185 -48.26 -42.70 18.62
CA ARG A 185 -49.38 -42.32 17.74
C ARG A 185 -49.44 -40.80 17.68
N ALA A 186 -49.33 -40.21 16.48
CA ALA A 186 -49.24 -38.77 16.28
C ALA A 186 -50.33 -38.26 15.34
N TYR A 187 -50.84 -37.06 15.61
CA TYR A 187 -51.80 -36.36 14.75
C TYR A 187 -51.05 -35.48 13.74
N LEU A 188 -50.86 -35.98 12.52
CA LEU A 188 -49.97 -35.38 11.52
C LEU A 188 -50.73 -35.06 10.21
N PRO A 189 -50.21 -34.14 9.37
CA PRO A 189 -50.78 -33.82 8.06
C PRO A 189 -50.91 -35.05 7.16
N TYR A 190 -52.01 -35.15 6.41
CA TYR A 190 -52.29 -36.22 5.47
C TYR A 190 -52.26 -35.73 4.03
N ASN A 191 -51.76 -36.57 3.09
CA ASN A 191 -51.68 -36.27 1.65
C ASN A 191 -50.94 -34.96 1.32
N ARG A 192 -49.94 -34.57 2.12
CA ARG A 192 -49.21 -33.29 1.98
C ARG A 192 -50.12 -32.05 2.04
N SER A 193 -51.31 -32.19 2.63
CA SER A 193 -52.23 -31.08 2.87
C SER A 193 -52.21 -30.71 4.34
N LEU A 194 -51.78 -29.49 4.64
CA LEU A 194 -51.87 -28.90 5.97
C LEU A 194 -53.31 -28.62 6.41
N ARG A 195 -54.33 -28.85 5.57
CA ARG A 195 -55.75 -28.69 5.97
C ARG A 195 -56.36 -29.96 6.58
N SER A 196 -55.76 -31.12 6.31
CA SER A 196 -56.28 -32.41 6.75
C SER A 196 -55.24 -33.14 7.56
N CYS A 197 -55.48 -33.33 8.85
CA CYS A 197 -54.61 -34.10 9.74
C CYS A 197 -55.27 -35.42 10.11
N ARG A 198 -54.47 -36.44 10.41
CA ARG A 198 -54.98 -37.74 10.87
C ARG A 198 -54.02 -38.38 11.87
N TRP A 199 -54.55 -39.26 12.70
CA TRP A 199 -53.75 -40.06 13.61
C TRP A 199 -53.01 -41.18 12.88
N VAL A 200 -51.68 -41.11 12.86
CA VAL A 200 -50.77 -42.09 12.24
C VAL A 200 -49.81 -42.68 13.27
N THR A 201 -49.13 -43.76 12.91
CA THR A 201 -48.07 -44.32 13.75
C THR A 201 -46.75 -43.64 13.41
N ALA A 202 -45.97 -43.25 14.41
CA ALA A 202 -44.74 -42.49 14.24
C ALA A 202 -43.63 -42.97 15.18
N ALA A 203 -42.39 -42.66 14.83
CA ALA A 203 -41.19 -42.96 15.58
C ALA A 203 -40.55 -41.65 16.07
N VAL A 204 -40.50 -41.43 17.39
CA VAL A 204 -39.91 -40.25 18.02
C VAL A 204 -38.39 -40.46 18.11
N THR A 205 -37.61 -39.49 17.62
CA THR A 205 -36.15 -39.62 17.44
C THR A 205 -35.33 -38.63 18.26
N PHE A 206 -35.83 -37.40 18.42
CA PHE A 206 -35.10 -36.32 19.06
C PHE A 206 -36.06 -35.38 19.79
N TYR A 207 -35.54 -34.67 20.79
CA TYR A 207 -36.24 -33.61 21.51
C TYR A 207 -35.32 -32.40 21.63
N ASN A 208 -35.86 -31.22 21.32
CA ASN A 208 -35.14 -29.98 21.38
C ASN A 208 -35.53 -29.19 22.64
N GLU A 209 -34.61 -29.12 23.61
CA GLU A 209 -34.82 -28.40 24.88
C GLU A 209 -35.08 -26.89 24.71
N LYS A 210 -34.61 -26.27 23.62
CA LYS A 210 -34.79 -24.83 23.39
C LYS A 210 -36.18 -24.48 22.85
N THR A 211 -36.76 -25.36 22.05
CA THR A 211 -38.05 -25.10 21.38
C THR A 211 -39.20 -25.91 21.98
N ASP A 212 -38.91 -26.85 22.88
CA ASP A 212 -39.85 -27.81 23.47
C ASP A 212 -40.63 -28.66 22.44
N LEU A 213 -39.98 -28.91 21.28
CA LEU A 213 -40.54 -29.70 20.18
C LEU A 213 -39.89 -31.07 20.07
N TRP A 214 -40.67 -32.05 19.62
CA TRP A 214 -40.27 -33.43 19.42
C TRP A 214 -40.21 -33.75 17.93
N THR A 215 -39.13 -34.39 17.50
CA THR A 215 -38.94 -34.79 16.10
C THR A 215 -39.44 -36.23 15.88
N LEU A 216 -40.48 -36.37 15.06
CA LEU A 216 -41.17 -37.62 14.76
C LEU A 216 -41.03 -38.00 13.29
N ILE A 217 -40.73 -39.27 13.02
CA ILE A 217 -40.78 -39.85 11.68
C ILE A 217 -42.11 -40.59 11.51
N SER A 218 -42.95 -40.11 10.60
CA SER A 218 -44.22 -40.76 10.26
C SER A 218 -43.99 -42.06 9.50
N MET A 219 -44.66 -43.15 9.89
CA MET A 219 -44.53 -44.45 9.21
C MET A 219 -45.34 -44.52 7.91
N ASP A 220 -46.29 -43.61 7.72
CA ASP A 220 -47.21 -43.60 6.57
C ASP A 220 -46.62 -42.89 5.35
N ASP A 221 -45.73 -41.93 5.53
CA ASP A 221 -45.10 -41.15 4.46
C ASP A 221 -43.58 -40.95 4.61
N GLU A 222 -43.00 -41.46 5.70
CA GLU A 222 -41.55 -41.41 5.99
C GLU A 222 -40.97 -40.01 6.14
N CYS A 223 -41.83 -39.00 6.32
CA CYS A 223 -41.44 -37.61 6.56
C CYS A 223 -41.13 -37.37 8.04
N SER A 224 -40.23 -36.42 8.31
CA SER A 224 -39.91 -35.92 9.64
C SER A 224 -40.78 -34.70 9.98
N TYR A 225 -41.36 -34.67 11.18
CA TYR A 225 -42.22 -33.60 11.69
C TYR A 225 -41.76 -33.18 13.07
N ASP A 226 -41.66 -31.88 13.31
CA ASP A 226 -41.40 -31.32 14.63
C ASP A 226 -42.73 -30.90 15.25
N VAL A 227 -43.14 -31.60 16.32
CA VAL A 227 -44.45 -31.40 16.95
C VAL A 227 -44.37 -31.29 18.47
N PRO A 228 -45.27 -30.51 19.10
CA PRO A 228 -45.38 -30.45 20.56
C PRO A 228 -45.94 -31.75 21.13
N LYS A 229 -45.70 -31.96 22.43
CA LYS A 229 -46.09 -33.18 23.15
C LYS A 229 -47.59 -33.50 23.07
N LEU A 230 -48.47 -32.49 23.06
CA LEU A 230 -49.92 -32.67 22.92
C LEU A 230 -50.36 -33.31 21.59
N GLN A 231 -49.55 -33.26 20.54
CA GLN A 231 -49.93 -33.81 19.22
C GLN A 231 -49.62 -35.31 19.07
N PHE A 232 -48.93 -35.93 20.02
CA PHE A 232 -48.66 -37.36 19.99
C PHE A 232 -48.71 -38.02 21.37
N MET A 233 -49.00 -39.32 21.35
CA MET A 233 -49.04 -40.18 22.54
C MET A 233 -48.04 -41.32 22.36
N PHE A 234 -47.16 -41.54 23.33
CA PHE A 234 -46.31 -42.73 23.34
C PHE A 234 -47.17 -43.99 23.56
N LEU A 235 -46.77 -45.12 22.98
CA LEU A 235 -47.51 -46.38 23.20
C LEU A 235 -47.47 -46.87 24.66
N ALA A 236 -46.50 -46.42 25.45
CA ALA A 236 -46.39 -46.71 26.88
C ALA A 236 -47.30 -45.85 27.78
N GLU A 237 -47.91 -44.79 27.23
CA GLU A 237 -48.80 -43.89 27.99
C GLU A 237 -50.22 -44.46 28.15
N ASP A 238 -50.96 -43.94 29.14
CA ASP A 238 -52.37 -44.27 29.35
C ASP A 238 -53.26 -43.46 28.40
N PRO A 239 -54.00 -44.09 27.47
CA PRO A 239 -54.84 -43.37 26.52
C PRO A 239 -55.91 -42.49 27.18
N HIS A 240 -56.46 -42.88 28.35
CA HIS A 240 -57.50 -42.09 29.01
C HIS A 240 -56.95 -40.82 29.65
N LYS A 241 -55.76 -40.90 30.25
CA LYS A 241 -55.09 -39.72 30.82
C LYS A 241 -54.66 -38.75 29.72
N TYR A 242 -54.18 -39.27 28.60
CA TYR A 242 -53.84 -38.46 27.44
C TYR A 242 -55.08 -37.74 26.87
N ILE A 243 -56.22 -38.43 26.76
CA ILE A 243 -57.49 -37.79 26.36
C ILE A 243 -57.95 -36.73 27.38
N GLN A 244 -57.73 -36.96 28.68
CA GLN A 244 -58.03 -35.95 29.71
C GLN A 244 -57.13 -34.70 29.58
N ARG A 245 -55.83 -34.87 29.29
CA ARG A 245 -54.90 -33.78 28.97
C ARG A 245 -55.37 -32.97 27.77
N LEU A 246 -55.77 -33.65 26.68
CA LEU A 246 -56.36 -32.98 25.51
C LEU A 246 -57.63 -32.22 25.86
N LYS A 247 -58.52 -32.79 26.68
CA LYS A 247 -59.73 -32.09 27.13
C LYS A 247 -59.44 -30.86 27.99
N SER A 248 -58.46 -30.93 28.88
CA SER A 248 -58.11 -29.75 29.70
C SER A 248 -57.50 -28.66 28.83
N ALA A 249 -56.62 -29.00 27.89
CA ALA A 249 -56.04 -28.04 26.95
C ALA A 249 -57.13 -27.40 26.06
N VAL A 250 -58.10 -28.19 25.59
CA VAL A 250 -59.27 -27.65 24.85
C VAL A 250 -60.10 -26.71 25.73
N HIS A 251 -60.34 -27.06 27.00
CA HIS A 251 -61.10 -26.22 27.92
C HIS A 251 -60.39 -24.89 28.19
N GLU A 252 -59.09 -24.92 28.50
CA GLU A 252 -58.30 -23.72 28.76
C GLU A 252 -58.12 -22.86 27.50
N ARG A 253 -57.97 -23.46 26.31
CA ARG A 253 -57.97 -22.68 25.05
C ARG A 253 -59.29 -21.94 24.85
N HIS A 254 -60.43 -22.61 24.99
CA HIS A 254 -61.73 -21.97 24.84
C HIS A 254 -61.91 -20.83 25.84
N LYS A 255 -61.52 -21.07 27.09
CA LYS A 255 -61.55 -20.05 28.15
C LYS A 255 -60.64 -18.87 27.82
N GLY A 256 -59.41 -19.12 27.36
CA GLY A 256 -58.45 -18.10 26.96
C GLY A 256 -58.93 -17.27 25.76
N GLU A 257 -59.40 -17.93 24.69
CA GLU A 257 -59.95 -17.25 23.50
C GLU A 257 -61.15 -16.37 23.85
N GLN A 258 -62.06 -16.87 24.68
CA GLN A 258 -63.24 -16.12 25.12
C GLN A 258 -62.86 -14.95 26.04
N LEU A 259 -61.88 -15.14 26.93
CA LEU A 259 -61.33 -14.07 27.76
C LEU A 259 -60.71 -12.96 26.92
N MET A 260 -59.86 -13.30 25.97
CA MET A 260 -59.22 -12.32 25.11
C MET A 260 -60.25 -11.54 24.29
N LEU A 261 -61.30 -12.22 23.81
CA LEU A 261 -62.40 -11.57 23.12
C LEU A 261 -63.22 -10.66 24.05
N MET A 262 -63.48 -11.09 25.28
CA MET A 262 -64.16 -10.29 26.30
C MET A 262 -63.36 -9.03 26.62
N GLU A 263 -62.07 -9.16 26.94
CA GLU A 263 -61.18 -8.03 27.23
C GLU A 263 -61.11 -7.06 26.05
N LEU A 264 -60.98 -7.57 24.82
CA LEU A 264 -60.99 -6.73 23.61
C LEU A 264 -62.29 -5.94 23.47
N ILE A 265 -63.45 -6.58 23.68
CA ILE A 265 -64.76 -5.90 23.62
C ILE A 265 -64.86 -4.85 24.72
N VAL A 266 -64.47 -5.19 25.94
CA VAL A 266 -64.51 -4.29 27.11
C VAL A 266 -63.57 -3.10 26.93
N ASP A 267 -62.35 -3.31 26.44
CA ASP A 267 -61.38 -2.25 26.16
C ASP A 267 -61.85 -1.32 25.04
N CYS A 268 -62.50 -1.87 24.00
CA CYS A 268 -63.10 -1.04 22.95
C CYS A 268 -64.25 -0.18 23.49
N VAL A 269 -65.10 -0.70 24.38
CA VAL A 269 -66.18 0.07 25.03
C VAL A 269 -65.59 1.13 25.98
N LEU A 270 -64.59 0.76 26.79
CA LEU A 270 -63.84 1.67 27.66
C LEU A 270 -63.21 2.84 26.89
N HIS A 271 -62.70 2.60 25.69
CA HIS A 271 -62.06 3.66 24.89
C HIS A 271 -63.05 4.76 24.48
N ASP A 272 -64.30 4.40 24.16
CA ASP A 272 -65.36 5.37 23.84
C ASP A 272 -65.80 6.16 25.09
N ASP A 273 -65.77 5.54 26.28
CA ASP A 273 -66.21 6.17 27.54
C ASP A 273 -65.14 7.06 28.22
N ILE A 274 -63.84 6.75 28.05
CA ILE A 274 -62.71 7.53 28.61
C ILE A 274 -62.61 8.94 28.00
N GLU A 275 -63.18 9.19 26.81
CA GLU A 275 -63.29 10.55 26.25
C GLU A 275 -64.20 11.47 27.10
N SER A 276 -65.04 10.90 27.96
CA SER A 276 -65.84 11.65 28.93
C SER A 276 -65.01 11.94 30.21
N THR A 277 -64.63 13.19 30.41
CA THR A 277 -63.77 13.63 31.55
C THR A 277 -64.47 13.67 32.91
N THR A 278 -65.57 12.95 33.07
CA THR A 278 -66.41 12.95 34.29
C THR A 278 -66.10 11.77 35.21
N PHE A 279 -65.23 12.01 36.20
CA PHE A 279 -64.96 11.05 37.27
C PHE A 279 -66.18 10.91 38.20
N GLN A 280 -66.68 9.70 38.39
CA GLN A 280 -67.69 9.43 39.42
C GLN A 280 -67.04 9.45 40.81
N SER A 281 -67.70 10.10 41.77
CA SER A 281 -67.17 10.22 43.14
C SER A 281 -67.77 9.13 44.05
N PHE A 282 -66.91 8.24 44.55
CA PHE A 282 -67.28 7.19 45.51
C PHE A 282 -67.02 7.64 46.95
N LYS A 283 -68.09 7.93 47.70
CA LYS A 283 -68.02 8.41 49.11
C LYS A 283 -67.08 7.58 50.02
N PRO A 284 -67.12 6.23 50.02
CA PRO A 284 -66.27 5.44 50.92
C PRO A 284 -64.78 5.61 50.63
N ILE A 285 -64.41 5.83 49.37
CA ILE A 285 -63.02 6.00 48.92
C ILE A 285 -62.54 7.41 49.25
N GLU A 286 -63.39 8.42 49.08
CA GLU A 286 -63.09 9.80 49.51
C GLU A 286 -62.87 9.90 51.03
N ASP A 287 -63.63 9.17 51.83
CA ASP A 287 -63.47 9.15 53.30
C ASP A 287 -62.13 8.52 53.74
N ILE A 288 -61.61 7.56 52.99
CA ILE A 288 -60.30 6.92 53.24
C ILE A 288 -59.16 7.83 52.73
N LEU A 289 -59.31 8.40 51.54
CA LEU A 289 -58.36 9.34 50.96
C LEU A 289 -58.19 10.61 51.81
N ALA A 290 -59.27 11.11 52.40
CA ALA A 290 -59.26 12.25 53.31
C ALA A 290 -58.44 11.98 54.58
N LYS A 291 -58.42 10.74 55.08
CA LYS A 291 -57.65 10.32 56.27
C LYS A 291 -56.18 10.03 55.98
N SER A 292 -55.79 9.92 54.71
CA SER A 292 -54.43 9.57 54.30
C SER A 292 -53.51 10.80 54.21
N THR A 293 -52.25 10.64 54.65
CA THR A 293 -51.19 11.68 54.63
C THR A 293 -50.32 11.63 53.37
N VAL A 294 -50.88 11.22 52.23
CA VAL A 294 -50.15 11.10 50.95
C VAL A 294 -50.33 12.36 50.11
N SER A 295 -49.42 12.63 49.16
CA SER A 295 -49.49 13.79 48.28
C SER A 295 -50.78 13.84 47.47
N GLU A 296 -51.28 15.05 47.18
CA GLU A 296 -52.53 15.24 46.43
C GLU A 296 -52.47 14.66 45.01
N GLN A 297 -51.27 14.64 44.41
CA GLN A 297 -51.04 14.00 43.12
C GLN A 297 -51.25 12.48 43.19
N CYS A 298 -50.82 11.83 44.27
CA CYS A 298 -51.06 10.40 44.49
C CYS A 298 -52.56 10.14 44.72
N LYS A 299 -53.25 11.00 45.48
CA LYS A 299 -54.71 10.89 45.67
C LYS A 299 -55.47 11.04 44.36
N ARG A 300 -55.09 11.96 43.48
CA ARG A 300 -55.66 12.11 42.14
C ARG A 300 -55.44 10.88 41.26
N ARG A 301 -54.23 10.32 41.26
CA ARG A 301 -53.94 9.07 40.54
C ARG A 301 -54.79 7.92 41.08
N LEU A 302 -54.94 7.80 42.40
CA LEU A 302 -55.79 6.75 42.96
C LEU A 302 -57.26 6.91 42.53
N ARG A 303 -57.78 8.14 42.46
CA ARG A 303 -59.14 8.40 41.94
C ARG A 303 -59.29 8.02 40.47
N SER A 304 -58.29 8.28 39.63
CA SER A 304 -58.34 7.86 38.23
C SER A 304 -58.32 6.35 38.09
N GLU A 305 -57.46 5.65 38.84
CA GLU A 305 -57.40 4.18 38.85
C GLU A 305 -58.74 3.57 39.29
N VAL A 306 -59.35 4.09 40.36
CA VAL A 306 -60.66 3.63 40.84
C VAL A 306 -61.75 3.82 39.79
N ASN A 307 -61.74 4.94 39.07
CA ASN A 307 -62.73 5.18 38.01
C ASN A 307 -62.50 4.25 36.81
N ILE A 308 -61.25 4.01 36.40
CA ILE A 308 -60.94 3.05 35.34
C ILE A 308 -61.46 1.65 35.70
N VAL A 309 -61.26 1.22 36.95
CA VAL A 309 -61.81 -0.05 37.44
C VAL A 309 -63.34 -0.06 37.41
N PHE A 310 -63.98 1.04 37.78
CA PHE A 310 -65.45 1.15 37.74
C PHE A 310 -66.01 1.10 36.31
N GLU A 311 -65.49 1.89 35.38
CA GLU A 311 -65.96 1.89 33.99
C GLU A 311 -65.74 0.51 33.35
N ARG A 312 -64.64 -0.16 33.70
CA ARG A 312 -64.38 -1.53 33.24
C ARG A 312 -65.42 -2.52 33.75
N LEU A 313 -65.85 -2.37 35.01
CA LEU A 313 -66.91 -3.20 35.59
C LEU A 313 -68.28 -2.91 34.94
N MET A 314 -68.54 -1.66 34.57
CA MET A 314 -69.76 -1.28 33.85
C MET A 314 -69.81 -1.87 32.45
N ALA A 315 -68.72 -1.76 31.68
CA ALA A 315 -68.59 -2.37 30.36
C ALA A 315 -68.77 -3.90 30.41
N LEU A 316 -68.20 -4.56 31.42
CA LEU A 316 -68.40 -6.00 31.67
C LEU A 316 -69.87 -6.34 31.96
N TYR A 317 -70.54 -5.53 32.78
CA TYR A 317 -71.96 -5.72 33.09
C TYR A 317 -72.84 -5.56 31.84
N GLU A 318 -72.56 -4.56 31.01
CA GLU A 318 -73.28 -4.35 29.76
C GLU A 318 -73.08 -5.51 28.78
N LEU A 319 -71.85 -6.00 28.65
CA LEU A 319 -71.52 -7.18 27.86
C LEU A 319 -72.28 -8.43 28.37
N GLU A 320 -72.37 -8.64 29.68
CA GLU A 320 -73.18 -9.70 30.29
C GLU A 320 -74.65 -9.58 29.89
N GLN A 321 -75.22 -8.37 29.93
CA GLN A 321 -76.58 -8.14 29.49
C GLN A 321 -76.76 -8.44 27.99
N PHE A 322 -75.84 -8.01 27.12
CA PHE A 322 -75.92 -8.29 25.69
C PHE A 322 -75.86 -9.79 25.37
N ILE A 323 -75.01 -10.55 26.07
CA ILE A 323 -74.90 -12.00 25.91
C ILE A 323 -76.22 -12.70 26.31
N ILE A 324 -76.85 -12.27 27.41
CA ILE A 324 -78.12 -12.83 27.88
C ILE A 324 -79.26 -12.53 26.89
N HIS A 325 -79.33 -11.31 26.36
CA HIS A 325 -80.42 -10.87 25.49
C HIS A 325 -80.24 -11.27 24.01
N MET A 326 -79.00 -11.46 23.54
CA MET A 326 -78.66 -11.79 22.14
C MET A 326 -77.75 -13.03 22.02
N PRO A 327 -78.18 -14.22 22.51
CA PRO A 327 -77.33 -15.41 22.59
C PRO A 327 -76.98 -16.03 21.22
N LYS A 328 -77.62 -15.59 20.12
CA LYS A 328 -77.31 -16.03 18.76
C LYS A 328 -76.15 -15.25 18.13
N GLU A 329 -75.99 -13.99 18.50
CA GLU A 329 -74.89 -13.13 18.00
C GLU A 329 -73.60 -13.38 18.78
N PHE A 330 -73.72 -13.82 20.03
CA PHE A 330 -72.59 -14.16 20.91
C PHE A 330 -72.54 -15.66 21.26
N PRO A 331 -72.42 -16.57 20.27
CA PRO A 331 -72.43 -18.02 20.53
C PRO A 331 -71.21 -18.48 21.33
N GLN A 332 -70.12 -17.71 21.31
CA GLN A 332 -68.85 -18.04 21.96
C GLN A 332 -68.95 -17.96 23.50
N PHE A 333 -69.85 -17.16 24.06
CA PHE A 333 -69.96 -16.94 25.52
C PHE A 333 -71.01 -17.82 26.23
N ARG A 334 -71.62 -18.79 25.54
CA ARG A 334 -72.79 -19.54 26.07
C ARG A 334 -72.51 -20.47 27.27
N ASN A 335 -71.27 -20.90 27.46
CA ASN A 335 -70.91 -21.96 28.42
C ASN A 335 -70.06 -21.47 29.59
N ILE A 336 -69.91 -20.15 29.76
CA ILE A 336 -68.98 -19.56 30.72
C ILE A 336 -69.71 -18.48 31.55
N SER A 337 -69.42 -18.40 32.85
CA SER A 337 -69.92 -17.33 33.71
C SER A 337 -68.92 -16.17 33.76
N LEU A 338 -69.31 -14.99 33.27
CA LEU A 338 -68.47 -13.78 33.32
C LEU A 338 -68.02 -13.41 34.75
N LYS A 339 -68.76 -13.87 35.76
CA LYS A 339 -68.42 -13.69 37.18
C LYS A 339 -67.12 -14.38 37.59
N GLU A 340 -66.71 -15.45 36.90
CA GLU A 340 -65.47 -16.16 37.19
C GLU A 340 -64.21 -15.36 36.78
N PHE A 341 -64.38 -14.33 35.95
CA PHE A 341 -63.30 -13.50 35.41
C PHE A 341 -63.28 -12.09 36.01
N MET A 342 -64.21 -11.81 36.92
CA MET A 342 -64.17 -10.59 37.71
C MET A 342 -62.92 -10.60 38.60
N PRO A 343 -62.25 -9.44 38.80
CA PRO A 343 -61.15 -9.35 39.76
C PRO A 343 -61.65 -9.78 41.14
N THR A 344 -61.32 -10.99 41.56
CA THR A 344 -61.55 -11.45 42.92
C THR A 344 -60.44 -10.89 43.79
N ALA A 345 -60.75 -10.50 45.03
CA ALA A 345 -59.70 -10.18 45.99
C ALA A 345 -58.80 -11.41 46.09
N ALA A 346 -57.50 -11.25 45.78
CA ALA A 346 -56.57 -12.36 45.82
C ALA A 346 -56.68 -13.05 47.19
N PRO A 347 -57.06 -14.34 47.25
CA PRO A 347 -57.06 -15.05 48.52
C PRO A 347 -55.60 -15.16 48.98
N VAL A 348 -55.26 -14.45 50.05
CA VAL A 348 -53.93 -14.57 50.66
C VAL A 348 -53.95 -15.80 51.57
N ASP A 349 -53.93 -17.00 50.98
CA ASP A 349 -53.94 -18.28 51.71
C ASP A 349 -52.77 -18.37 52.71
N PHE A 350 -51.65 -17.74 52.37
CA PHE A 350 -50.44 -17.70 53.19
C PHE A 350 -50.64 -17.03 54.56
N ALA A 351 -51.49 -15.99 54.63
CA ALA A 351 -51.61 -15.15 55.83
C ALA A 351 -52.46 -15.79 56.93
N GLU A 352 -53.45 -16.62 56.59
CA GLU A 352 -54.26 -17.31 57.62
C GLU A 352 -53.49 -18.44 58.29
N GLN A 353 -52.71 -19.19 57.51
CA GLN A 353 -51.94 -20.32 57.99
C GLN A 353 -50.77 -19.84 58.86
N GLU A 354 -49.98 -18.87 58.38
CA GLU A 354 -48.95 -18.21 59.20
C GLU A 354 -49.53 -17.57 60.47
N ARG A 355 -50.72 -16.95 60.40
CA ARG A 355 -51.34 -16.33 61.57
C ARG A 355 -51.74 -17.36 62.61
N ARG A 356 -52.26 -18.52 62.21
CA ARG A 356 -52.58 -19.63 63.13
C ARG A 356 -51.30 -20.22 63.72
N GLU A 357 -50.26 -20.40 62.92
CA GLU A 357 -48.96 -20.90 63.36
C GLU A 357 -48.27 -19.94 64.34
N LEU A 358 -48.24 -18.63 64.04
CA LEU A 358 -47.70 -17.59 64.91
C LEU A 358 -48.46 -17.46 66.23
N GLN A 359 -49.79 -17.64 66.22
CA GLN A 359 -50.60 -17.66 67.44
C GLN A 359 -50.36 -18.92 68.27
N ALA A 360 -50.13 -20.08 67.63
CA ALA A 360 -49.82 -21.34 68.30
C ALA A 360 -48.47 -21.28 69.04
N LEU A 361 -47.51 -20.47 68.59
CA LEU A 361 -46.20 -20.29 69.22
C LEU A 361 -46.24 -19.54 70.58
N GLY A 362 -47.37 -18.93 70.97
CA GLY A 362 -47.54 -18.34 72.31
C GLY A 362 -46.58 -17.19 72.65
N ILE A 363 -46.05 -16.49 71.63
CA ILE A 363 -44.98 -15.51 71.81
C ILE A 363 -45.51 -14.23 72.49
N ASN A 364 -44.95 -13.88 73.65
CA ASN A 364 -45.20 -12.60 74.29
C ASN A 364 -44.47 -11.47 73.54
N ILE A 365 -45.18 -10.84 72.61
CA ILE A 365 -44.65 -9.76 71.76
C ILE A 365 -44.10 -8.59 72.59
N LYS A 366 -44.64 -8.30 73.77
CA LYS A 366 -44.15 -7.19 74.62
C LYS A 366 -42.76 -7.48 75.20
N GLU A 367 -42.55 -8.69 75.70
CA GLU A 367 -41.25 -9.12 76.24
C GLU A 367 -40.20 -9.28 75.13
N LYS A 368 -40.57 -9.89 74.01
CA LYS A 368 -39.67 -9.98 72.83
C LYS A 368 -39.35 -8.61 72.25
N ARG A 369 -40.31 -7.68 72.22
CA ARG A 369 -40.08 -6.28 71.82
C ARG A 369 -39.11 -5.59 72.77
N TYR A 370 -39.24 -5.78 74.08
CA TYR A 370 -38.30 -5.20 75.04
C TYR A 370 -36.89 -5.81 74.89
N GLY A 371 -36.80 -7.14 74.73
CA GLY A 371 -35.54 -7.84 74.45
C GLY A 371 -34.88 -7.36 73.16
N TRP A 372 -35.67 -7.18 72.09
CA TRP A 372 -35.21 -6.64 70.81
C TRP A 372 -34.77 -5.19 70.93
N LEU A 373 -35.54 -4.30 71.58
CA LEU A 373 -35.14 -2.90 71.79
C LEU A 373 -33.87 -2.79 72.65
N ARG A 374 -33.63 -3.73 73.57
CA ARG A 374 -32.40 -3.77 74.37
C ARG A 374 -31.20 -4.23 73.55
N ALA A 375 -31.34 -5.28 72.74
CA ALA A 375 -30.24 -5.86 71.94
C ALA A 375 -29.96 -5.11 70.62
N SER A 376 -30.99 -4.53 69.98
CA SER A 376 -30.90 -3.89 68.68
C SER A 376 -30.29 -2.49 68.74
N LEU A 377 -29.48 -2.15 67.74
CA LEU A 377 -28.99 -0.80 67.46
C LEU A 377 -30.12 0.11 66.94
N PHE A 378 -31.12 -0.48 66.27
CA PHE A 378 -32.23 0.19 65.61
C PHE A 378 -33.45 0.37 66.52
N TYR A 379 -33.23 0.74 67.78
CA TYR A 379 -34.31 0.89 68.76
C TYR A 379 -35.09 2.22 68.62
N CYS A 380 -34.55 3.18 67.85
CA CYS A 380 -35.17 4.48 67.58
C CYS A 380 -35.16 4.82 66.07
N ALA A 381 -36.11 5.65 65.64
CA ALA A 381 -36.25 6.07 64.25
C ALA A 381 -34.99 6.80 63.73
N GLY A 382 -34.39 7.68 64.53
CA GLY A 382 -33.17 8.39 64.12
C GLY A 382 -31.94 7.49 63.98
N GLY A 383 -31.87 6.35 64.69
CA GLY A 383 -30.83 5.35 64.44
C GLY A 383 -30.98 4.62 63.10
N ILE A 384 -32.23 4.39 62.68
CA ILE A 384 -32.57 3.82 61.37
C ILE A 384 -32.27 4.84 60.27
N GLU A 385 -32.70 6.09 60.44
CA GLU A 385 -32.48 7.17 59.49
C GLU A 385 -30.98 7.46 59.28
N ALA A 386 -30.20 7.53 60.37
CA ALA A 386 -28.75 7.71 60.29
C ALA A 386 -28.07 6.55 59.54
N MET A 387 -28.44 5.29 59.83
CA MET A 387 -27.87 4.14 59.12
C MET A 387 -28.36 4.06 57.66
N SER A 388 -29.59 4.51 57.37
CA SER A 388 -30.09 4.62 56.00
C SER A 388 -29.31 5.66 55.19
N GLY A 389 -28.96 6.80 55.81
CA GLY A 389 -28.08 7.79 55.21
C GLY A 389 -26.69 7.23 54.92
N VAL A 390 -26.10 6.53 55.90
CA VAL A 390 -24.82 5.82 55.73
C VAL A 390 -24.90 4.80 54.59
N ALA A 391 -25.96 3.99 54.54
CA ALA A 391 -26.15 2.99 53.51
C ALA A 391 -26.27 3.64 52.12
N GLY A 392 -26.97 4.77 51.99
CA GLY A 392 -27.07 5.51 50.74
C GLY A 392 -25.71 6.02 50.23
N GLU A 393 -24.91 6.63 51.11
CA GLU A 393 -23.56 7.10 50.77
C GLU A 393 -22.62 5.93 50.44
N CYS A 394 -22.72 4.80 51.15
CA CYS A 394 -21.91 3.60 50.88
C CYS A 394 -22.32 2.93 49.56
N GLN A 395 -23.61 2.86 49.24
CA GLN A 395 -24.09 2.34 47.97
C GLN A 395 -23.63 3.19 46.78
N HIS A 396 -23.49 4.51 46.96
CA HIS A 396 -22.90 5.36 45.93
C HIS A 396 -21.45 4.94 45.60
N ILE A 397 -20.64 4.58 46.61
CA ILE A 397 -19.27 4.09 46.41
C ILE A 397 -19.24 2.80 45.61
N GLU A 398 -20.18 1.90 45.83
CA GLU A 398 -20.30 0.64 45.07
C GLU A 398 -20.53 0.89 43.56
N THR A 399 -21.05 2.06 43.18
CA THR A 399 -21.23 2.44 41.76
C THR A 399 -20.01 3.11 41.13
N LEU A 400 -19.03 3.53 41.92
CA LEU A 400 -17.80 4.13 41.40
C LEU A 400 -16.91 3.06 40.76
N THR A 401 -15.90 3.51 40.01
CA THR A 401 -14.90 2.63 39.42
C THR A 401 -13.52 3.28 39.53
N ILE A 402 -12.51 2.50 39.89
CA ILE A 402 -11.12 3.01 40.02
C ILE A 402 -10.47 3.19 38.65
N PHE A 403 -10.85 2.36 37.69
CA PHE A 403 -10.34 2.37 36.33
C PHE A 403 -11.43 2.78 35.34
N VAL A 404 -11.05 3.58 34.36
CA VAL A 404 -11.92 3.93 33.24
C VAL A 404 -12.02 2.71 32.33
N CYS A 405 -13.24 2.16 32.17
CA CYS A 405 -13.47 0.98 31.34
C CYS A 405 -14.24 1.27 30.04
N ASN A 406 -14.74 2.49 29.86
CA ASN A 406 -15.57 2.87 28.72
C ASN A 406 -14.80 3.80 27.77
N PHE A 407 -14.25 3.24 26.70
CA PHE A 407 -13.59 3.98 25.64
C PHE A 407 -14.35 3.84 24.32
N ASN A 408 -14.67 4.98 23.69
CA ASN A 408 -15.34 4.99 22.38
C ASN A 408 -14.37 4.78 21.21
N LYS A 409 -13.07 4.99 21.44
CA LYS A 409 -12.01 4.87 20.44
C LYS A 409 -10.78 4.21 21.05
N PRO A 410 -10.01 3.42 20.27
CA PRO A 410 -8.73 2.91 20.70
C PRO A 410 -7.74 4.06 20.95
N MET A 411 -6.90 3.93 21.98
CA MET A 411 -5.96 4.98 22.41
C MET A 411 -4.52 4.49 22.40
N ALA A 412 -3.55 5.39 22.26
CA ALA A 412 -2.15 5.03 22.47
C ALA A 412 -1.92 4.62 23.94
N LEU A 413 -0.92 3.76 24.21
CA LEU A 413 -0.64 3.26 25.56
C LEU A 413 -0.41 4.41 26.56
N VAL A 414 0.35 5.44 26.16
CA VAL A 414 0.67 6.59 27.02
C VAL A 414 -0.59 7.34 27.43
N ASP A 415 -1.47 7.64 26.48
CA ASP A 415 -2.72 8.35 26.75
C ASP A 415 -3.66 7.51 27.63
N PHE A 416 -3.69 6.19 27.40
CA PHE A 416 -4.47 5.27 28.22
C PHE A 416 -3.98 5.29 29.67
N LEU A 417 -2.67 5.13 29.91
CA LEU A 417 -2.09 5.16 31.25
C LEU A 417 -2.36 6.49 31.95
N GLN A 418 -2.21 7.62 31.25
CA GLN A 418 -2.51 8.95 31.80
C GLN A 418 -4.00 9.11 32.17
N SER A 419 -4.91 8.58 31.35
CA SER A 419 -6.34 8.60 31.65
C SER A 419 -6.69 7.73 32.86
N GLN A 420 -6.04 6.58 33.03
CA GLN A 420 -6.24 5.75 34.22
C GLN A 420 -5.69 6.43 35.48
N GLU A 421 -4.51 7.05 35.36
CA GLU A 421 -3.85 7.73 36.47
C GLU A 421 -4.69 8.90 37.01
N THR A 422 -5.13 9.80 36.12
CA THR A 422 -5.94 10.98 36.49
C THR A 422 -7.28 10.60 37.13
N HIS A 423 -7.95 9.56 36.60
CA HIS A 423 -9.20 9.06 37.17
C HIS A 423 -8.97 8.40 38.54
N SER A 424 -7.95 7.55 38.67
CA SER A 424 -7.60 6.90 39.94
C SER A 424 -7.26 7.92 41.05
N ASP A 425 -6.61 9.04 40.71
CA ASP A 425 -6.29 10.12 41.65
C ASP A 425 -7.55 10.87 42.11
N SER A 426 -8.48 11.11 41.20
CA SER A 426 -9.76 11.75 41.49
C SER A 426 -10.59 10.90 42.45
N VAL A 427 -10.69 9.58 42.17
CA VAL A 427 -11.40 8.63 43.03
C VAL A 427 -10.72 8.48 44.39
N SER A 428 -9.38 8.38 44.43
CA SER A 428 -8.61 8.34 45.68
C SER A 428 -8.86 9.57 46.56
N THR A 429 -8.89 10.77 45.95
CA THR A 429 -9.17 12.02 46.68
C THR A 429 -10.59 12.01 47.24
N PHE A 430 -11.58 11.56 46.45
CA PHE A 430 -12.96 11.41 46.91
C PHE A 430 -13.08 10.47 48.11
N LEU A 431 -12.44 9.30 48.04
CA LEU A 431 -12.48 8.28 49.10
C LEU A 431 -11.80 8.75 50.40
N LYS A 432 -10.71 9.54 50.31
CA LYS A 432 -9.93 9.97 51.48
C LYS A 432 -10.46 11.22 52.17
N GLU A 433 -11.00 12.17 51.40
CA GLU A 433 -11.39 13.49 51.92
C GLU A 433 -12.90 13.68 52.00
N TYR A 434 -13.63 13.35 50.94
CA TYR A 434 -15.06 13.69 50.81
C TYR A 434 -15.98 12.65 51.43
N TRP A 435 -15.72 11.37 51.19
CA TRP A 435 -16.59 10.29 51.64
C TRP A 435 -16.70 10.19 53.18
N PRO A 436 -15.59 10.25 53.96
CA PRO A 436 -15.68 10.29 55.42
C PRO A 436 -16.49 11.50 55.93
N GLN A 437 -16.31 12.67 55.32
CA GLN A 437 -17.04 13.89 55.70
C GLN A 437 -18.55 13.80 55.43
N GLN A 438 -18.94 13.20 54.30
CA GLN A 438 -20.35 12.97 53.96
C GLN A 438 -21.01 12.01 54.96
N LEU A 439 -20.34 10.90 55.29
CA LEU A 439 -20.81 9.96 56.31
C LEU A 439 -20.94 10.60 57.69
N THR A 440 -19.93 11.36 58.12
CA THR A 440 -19.97 12.12 59.37
C THR A 440 -21.14 13.10 59.38
N THR A 441 -21.40 13.79 58.28
CA THR A 441 -22.51 14.76 58.16
C THR A 441 -23.86 14.05 58.26
N ALA A 442 -24.06 12.95 57.53
CA ALA A 442 -25.29 12.16 57.56
C ALA A 442 -25.61 11.66 58.99
N ILE A 443 -24.59 11.17 59.70
CA ILE A 443 -24.76 10.69 61.09
C ILE A 443 -25.02 11.86 62.05
N THR A 444 -24.22 12.92 61.98
CA THR A 444 -24.30 14.02 62.96
C THR A 444 -25.56 14.87 62.83
N VAL A 445 -26.10 15.07 61.62
CA VAL A 445 -27.36 15.81 61.42
C VAL A 445 -28.53 15.12 62.14
N VAL A 446 -28.63 13.79 62.01
CA VAL A 446 -29.72 12.99 62.59
C VAL A 446 -29.51 12.77 64.09
N LEU A 447 -28.29 12.37 64.51
CA LEU A 447 -28.03 12.04 65.91
C LEU A 447 -27.94 13.28 66.83
N ARG A 448 -27.54 14.45 66.32
CA ARG A 448 -27.55 15.70 67.11
C ARG A 448 -28.97 16.14 67.48
N ALA A 449 -29.94 15.90 66.60
CA ALA A 449 -31.35 16.22 66.85
C ALA A 449 -32.00 15.30 67.89
N LEU A 450 -31.52 14.06 68.04
CA LEU A 450 -32.00 13.07 69.01
C LEU A 450 -31.62 13.42 70.47
N GLY A 451 -30.47 14.05 70.69
CA GLY A 451 -30.00 14.45 72.02
C GLY A 451 -29.55 13.28 72.91
N LYS A 452 -29.83 13.34 74.22
CA LYS A 452 -29.33 12.39 75.24
C LYS A 452 -29.98 11.00 75.09
N GLY A 453 -29.18 9.95 74.98
CA GLY A 453 -29.65 8.56 74.85
C GLY A 453 -28.51 7.56 74.68
N TRP A 454 -28.81 6.32 74.26
CA TRP A 454 -27.78 5.30 74.01
C TRP A 454 -26.95 5.56 72.73
N LEU A 455 -27.42 6.46 71.85
CA LEU A 455 -26.76 6.94 70.63
C LEU A 455 -26.28 8.40 70.75
N ASP A 456 -25.81 8.80 71.94
CA ASP A 456 -25.34 10.16 72.19
C ASP A 456 -23.93 10.37 71.63
N ILE A 457 -23.78 11.35 70.74
CA ILE A 457 -22.50 11.75 70.11
C ILE A 457 -21.70 12.75 70.98
N SER A 458 -22.30 13.29 72.04
CA SER A 458 -21.67 14.30 72.91
C SER A 458 -20.87 13.69 74.08
N LEU A 459 -20.76 12.36 74.17
CA LEU A 459 -20.04 11.66 75.23
C LEU A 459 -18.56 12.07 75.29
N ASN A 460 -18.06 12.25 76.51
CA ASN A 460 -16.67 12.67 76.79
C ASN A 460 -15.87 11.65 77.62
N ASN A 461 -16.48 10.54 78.05
CA ASN A 461 -15.85 9.49 78.84
C ASN A 461 -15.76 8.18 78.05
N TRP A 462 -14.55 7.64 77.94
CA TRP A 462 -14.24 6.44 77.16
C TRP A 462 -14.96 5.17 77.67
N THR A 463 -15.04 4.97 78.99
CA THR A 463 -15.68 3.77 79.56
C THR A 463 -17.19 3.76 79.30
N VAL A 464 -17.82 4.95 79.30
CA VAL A 464 -19.25 5.11 78.99
C VAL A 464 -19.50 4.86 77.50
N TYR A 465 -18.63 5.38 76.63
CA TYR A 465 -18.71 5.14 75.18
C TYR A 465 -18.70 3.65 74.83
N GLN A 466 -17.81 2.86 75.43
CA GLN A 466 -17.72 1.41 75.20
C GLN A 466 -18.95 0.63 75.70
N MET A 467 -19.67 1.13 76.71
CA MET A 467 -20.90 0.50 77.22
C MET A 467 -22.16 0.94 76.45
N CYS A 468 -22.09 2.08 75.75
CA CYS A 468 -23.21 2.62 74.98
C CYS A 468 -23.31 1.99 73.58
N LYS A 469 -24.52 1.99 73.03
CA LYS A 469 -24.82 1.45 71.70
C LYS A 469 -24.15 2.23 70.56
N ILE A 470 -23.75 3.49 70.80
CA ILE A 470 -23.04 4.31 69.81
C ILE A 470 -21.71 3.71 69.36
N SER A 471 -20.98 3.01 70.25
CA SER A 471 -19.73 2.34 69.88
C SER A 471 -19.97 1.20 68.88
N GLN A 472 -20.99 0.38 69.14
CA GLN A 472 -21.42 -0.69 68.24
C GLN A 472 -22.02 -0.14 66.93
N PHE A 473 -22.73 0.99 66.99
CA PHE A 473 -23.23 1.67 65.80
C PHE A 473 -22.09 2.14 64.90
N ILE A 474 -21.08 2.82 65.44
CA ILE A 474 -19.92 3.27 64.65
C ILE A 474 -19.11 2.08 64.12
N LEU A 475 -18.99 1.00 64.89
CA LEU A 475 -18.39 -0.25 64.40
C LEU A 475 -19.17 -0.85 63.23
N GLN A 476 -20.51 -0.84 63.28
CA GLN A 476 -21.35 -1.28 62.16
C GLN A 476 -21.16 -0.40 60.92
N VAL A 477 -21.04 0.93 61.10
CA VAL A 477 -20.73 1.85 60.00
C VAL A 477 -19.37 1.53 59.39
N LYS A 478 -18.35 1.27 60.24
CA LYS A 478 -17.03 0.84 59.78
C LYS A 478 -17.10 -0.43 58.92
N PHE A 479 -17.85 -1.45 59.33
CA PHE A 479 -18.03 -2.66 58.52
C PHE A 479 -18.75 -2.38 57.20
N ARG A 480 -19.78 -1.54 57.19
CA ARG A 480 -20.46 -1.14 55.94
C ARG A 480 -19.54 -0.37 54.99
N MET A 481 -18.68 0.51 55.51
CA MET A 481 -17.66 1.17 54.70
C MET A 481 -16.69 0.16 54.08
N GLN A 482 -16.24 -0.84 54.85
CA GLN A 482 -15.32 -1.87 54.38
C GLN A 482 -15.95 -2.76 53.30
N GLU A 483 -17.19 -3.18 53.49
CA GLU A 483 -17.95 -3.98 52.52
C GLU A 483 -18.12 -3.24 51.19
N SER A 484 -18.55 -1.97 51.22
CA SER A 484 -18.72 -1.19 50.00
C SER A 484 -17.39 -0.89 49.29
N MET A 485 -16.29 -0.74 50.06
CA MET A 485 -14.95 -0.62 49.50
C MET A 485 -14.49 -1.93 48.84
N GLU A 486 -14.77 -3.10 49.45
CA GLU A 486 -14.49 -4.40 48.84
C GLU A 486 -15.23 -4.56 47.51
N VAL A 487 -16.54 -4.24 47.47
CA VAL A 487 -17.35 -4.31 46.25
C VAL A 487 -16.79 -3.39 45.14
N LEU A 488 -16.43 -2.15 45.48
CA LEU A 488 -15.80 -1.20 44.55
C LEU A 488 -14.50 -1.77 43.97
N LEU A 489 -13.62 -2.28 44.85
CA LEU A 489 -12.29 -2.76 44.47
C LEU A 489 -12.41 -4.01 43.59
N LEU A 490 -13.17 -5.01 44.02
CA LEU A 490 -13.35 -6.25 43.27
C LEU A 490 -14.02 -6.03 41.91
N SER A 491 -15.05 -5.18 41.86
CA SER A 491 -15.73 -4.85 40.60
C SER A 491 -14.78 -4.09 39.66
N SER A 492 -14.00 -3.15 40.19
CA SER A 492 -13.02 -2.39 39.39
C SER A 492 -11.90 -3.28 38.85
N LEU A 493 -11.33 -4.16 39.69
CA LEU A 493 -10.27 -5.09 39.29
C LEU A 493 -10.76 -6.06 38.20
N MET A 494 -11.96 -6.63 38.39
CA MET A 494 -12.55 -7.55 37.41
C MET A 494 -12.87 -6.85 36.09
N ASN A 495 -13.46 -5.64 36.14
CA ASN A 495 -13.81 -4.90 34.92
C ASN A 495 -12.59 -4.46 34.13
N PHE A 496 -11.52 -4.02 34.82
CA PHE A 496 -10.27 -3.67 34.16
C PHE A 496 -9.61 -4.90 33.52
N SER A 497 -9.54 -6.01 34.27
CA SER A 497 -9.02 -7.27 33.73
C SER A 497 -9.82 -7.74 32.52
N LYS A 498 -11.15 -7.73 32.55
CA LYS A 498 -11.99 -8.08 31.40
C LYS A 498 -11.71 -7.19 30.18
N LEU A 499 -11.64 -5.87 30.37
CA LEU A 499 -11.36 -4.93 29.27
C LEU A 499 -10.06 -5.27 28.53
N VAL A 500 -9.03 -5.63 29.29
CA VAL A 500 -7.65 -5.77 28.83
C VAL A 500 -7.33 -7.22 28.41
N CYS A 501 -7.91 -8.21 29.10
CA CYS A 501 -7.65 -9.64 28.89
C CYS A 501 -8.64 -10.30 27.91
N ASP A 502 -9.92 -9.92 27.86
CA ASP A 502 -10.91 -10.53 26.94
C ASP A 502 -10.44 -10.53 25.47
N PRO A 503 -9.87 -9.43 24.93
CA PRO A 503 -9.33 -9.42 23.57
C PRO A 503 -8.12 -10.34 23.37
N CYS A 504 -7.43 -10.73 24.45
CA CYS A 504 -6.20 -11.52 24.44
C CYS A 504 -6.42 -13.03 24.61
N HIS A 505 -7.64 -13.49 24.92
CA HIS A 505 -7.92 -14.91 25.17
C HIS A 505 -7.53 -15.81 23.99
N GLN A 506 -7.65 -15.28 22.77
CA GLN A 506 -7.30 -15.99 21.54
C GLN A 506 -5.78 -16.25 21.42
N PHE A 507 -4.93 -15.51 22.15
CA PHE A 507 -3.47 -15.63 22.09
C PHE A 507 -2.90 -16.67 23.05
N LEU A 508 -3.64 -17.06 24.10
CA LEU A 508 -3.12 -17.90 25.18
C LEU A 508 -2.68 -19.29 24.71
N HIS A 509 -3.21 -19.76 23.58
CA HIS A 509 -2.85 -21.05 22.99
C HIS A 509 -1.68 -20.96 21.99
N LEU A 510 -1.13 -19.76 21.75
CA LEU A 510 -0.06 -19.54 20.76
C LEU A 510 1.30 -19.99 21.31
N LYS A 511 2.06 -20.70 20.48
CA LYS A 511 3.45 -21.07 20.77
C LYS A 511 4.39 -19.91 20.49
N SER A 512 5.53 -19.86 21.20
CA SER A 512 6.55 -18.81 21.07
C SER A 512 7.15 -18.65 19.67
N ASN A 513 7.05 -19.68 18.81
CA ASN A 513 7.52 -19.67 17.42
C ASN A 513 6.43 -19.35 16.39
N TYR A 514 5.32 -18.71 16.81
CA TYR A 514 4.22 -18.36 15.93
C TYR A 514 4.66 -17.54 14.71
N LYS A 515 4.12 -17.89 13.54
CA LYS A 515 4.28 -17.17 12.28
C LYS A 515 2.91 -16.80 11.78
N TRP A 516 2.79 -15.58 11.25
CA TRP A 516 1.53 -15.08 10.72
C TRP A 516 1.15 -15.84 9.45
N THR A 517 0.05 -16.58 9.50
CA THR A 517 -0.39 -17.50 8.44
C THR A 517 -1.42 -16.90 7.48
N SER A 518 -2.12 -15.84 7.89
CA SER A 518 -3.13 -15.14 7.07
C SER A 518 -2.54 -14.06 6.17
N ASN A 519 -3.40 -13.48 5.32
CA ASN A 519 -3.04 -12.35 4.45
C ASN A 519 -2.80 -11.07 5.28
N PHE A 520 -2.43 -9.97 4.61
CA PHE A 520 -2.22 -8.67 5.26
C PHE A 520 -3.52 -8.03 5.78
N ILE A 521 -4.68 -8.41 5.23
CA ILE A 521 -6.01 -7.83 5.50
C ILE A 521 -6.75 -8.63 6.57
N ASP A 522 -6.83 -9.95 6.36
CA ASP A 522 -7.58 -10.85 7.23
C ASP A 522 -6.75 -11.21 8.45
N THR A 523 -7.35 -11.03 9.63
CA THR A 523 -6.75 -11.36 10.92
C THR A 523 -7.29 -12.70 11.42
N GLU A 524 -6.41 -13.54 11.95
CA GLU A 524 -6.80 -14.78 12.68
C GLU A 524 -7.37 -14.46 14.05
N PHE A 525 -7.15 -13.22 14.52
CA PHE A 525 -7.49 -12.77 15.85
C PHE A 525 -8.43 -11.55 15.83
N PRO A 526 -9.62 -11.66 15.19
CA PRO A 526 -10.55 -10.55 15.12
C PRO A 526 -11.16 -10.26 16.49
N TYR A 527 -11.22 -8.98 16.83
CA TYR A 527 -11.95 -8.50 17.99
C TYR A 527 -12.64 -7.16 17.67
N ALA A 528 -13.91 -7.04 18.05
CA ALA A 528 -14.75 -5.91 17.64
C ALA A 528 -14.43 -4.60 18.39
N LYS A 529 -13.86 -4.69 19.60
CA LYS A 529 -13.59 -3.55 20.47
C LYS A 529 -12.11 -3.50 20.89
N PRO A 530 -11.18 -3.14 19.98
CA PRO A 530 -9.78 -2.99 20.33
C PRO A 530 -9.60 -1.82 21.31
N VAL A 531 -8.63 -1.95 22.22
CA VAL A 531 -8.36 -0.99 23.30
C VAL A 531 -7.23 -0.04 22.91
N PHE A 532 -6.19 -0.57 22.26
CA PHE A 532 -4.95 0.17 22.00
C PHE A 532 -4.78 0.50 20.52
N ALA A 533 -4.36 1.73 20.22
CA ALA A 533 -3.99 2.16 18.89
C ALA A 533 -2.47 2.09 18.70
N LEU A 534 -2.04 1.42 17.63
CA LEU A 534 -0.64 1.32 17.20
C LEU A 534 -0.53 1.81 15.76
N THR A 535 0.59 2.44 15.42
CA THR A 535 0.94 2.75 14.02
C THR A 535 2.18 1.97 13.64
N ILE A 536 2.18 1.34 12.47
CA ILE A 536 3.34 0.63 11.94
C ILE A 536 4.18 1.55 11.05
N GLY A 537 5.51 1.46 11.17
CA GLY A 537 6.47 2.22 10.39
C GLY A 537 7.76 1.44 10.14
N ILE A 538 8.62 1.99 9.28
CA ILE A 538 9.94 1.44 8.97
C ILE A 538 10.97 2.49 9.37
N SER A 539 11.94 2.10 10.20
CA SER A 539 13.04 2.96 10.64
C SER A 539 14.19 2.98 9.62
N ASP A 540 15.01 4.02 9.68
CA ASP A 540 16.26 4.13 8.91
C ASP A 540 17.22 2.96 9.18
N ASP A 541 17.14 2.36 10.37
CA ASP A 541 17.91 1.17 10.78
C ASP A 541 17.44 -0.15 10.11
N ARG A 542 16.62 -0.07 9.05
CA ARG A 542 16.04 -1.23 8.33
C ARG A 542 15.22 -2.16 9.22
N LYS A 543 14.48 -1.61 10.18
CA LYS A 543 13.60 -2.37 11.07
C LYS A 543 12.17 -1.86 11.01
N VAL A 544 11.21 -2.79 10.98
CA VAL A 544 9.79 -2.48 11.15
C VAL A 544 9.52 -2.25 12.64
N PHE A 545 8.90 -1.12 12.98
CA PHE A 545 8.59 -0.77 14.36
C PHE A 545 7.14 -0.34 14.50
N TYR A 546 6.64 -0.45 15.73
CA TYR A 546 5.36 0.12 16.13
C TYR A 546 5.58 1.42 16.90
N SER A 547 4.62 2.33 16.86
CA SER A 547 4.64 3.59 17.63
C SER A 547 4.92 3.40 19.12
N THR A 548 4.50 2.27 19.69
CA THR A 548 4.83 1.83 21.04
C THR A 548 5.43 0.44 20.95
N ASN A 549 6.51 0.17 21.68
CA ASN A 549 7.11 -1.15 21.70
C ASN A 549 6.12 -2.17 22.31
N PRO A 550 5.81 -3.29 21.63
CA PRO A 550 4.93 -4.33 22.18
C PRO A 550 5.37 -4.84 23.57
N ASP A 551 6.68 -4.86 23.84
CA ASP A 551 7.21 -5.34 25.12
C ASP A 551 6.92 -4.38 26.30
N ASP A 552 6.55 -3.12 26.04
CA ASP A 552 6.26 -2.12 27.09
C ASP A 552 4.84 -2.25 27.66
N PHE A 553 3.93 -2.96 26.98
CA PHE A 553 2.53 -3.08 27.40
C PHE A 553 2.39 -3.86 28.71
N GLN A 554 3.07 -5.01 28.82
CA GLN A 554 2.99 -5.88 29.99
C GLN A 554 3.40 -5.17 31.29
N PRO A 555 4.62 -4.58 31.41
CA PRO A 555 5.03 -3.93 32.65
C PRO A 555 4.17 -2.70 32.97
N SER A 556 3.76 -1.93 31.95
CA SER A 556 2.98 -0.71 32.16
C SER A 556 1.57 -0.98 32.67
N LEU A 557 0.90 -2.03 32.14
CA LEU A 557 -0.44 -2.40 32.56
C LEU A 557 -0.46 -3.03 33.96
N MET A 558 0.56 -3.83 34.29
CA MET A 558 0.71 -4.38 35.65
C MET A 558 1.01 -3.29 36.68
N ASP A 559 1.82 -2.30 36.32
CA ASP A 559 2.16 -1.17 37.19
C ASP A 559 0.94 -0.29 37.47
N ILE A 560 0.13 0.08 36.45
CA ILE A 560 -1.08 0.89 36.68
C ILE A 560 -2.13 0.12 37.48
N PHE A 561 -2.26 -1.19 37.27
CA PHE A 561 -3.18 -2.04 38.02
C PHE A 561 -2.82 -2.11 39.51
N ARG A 562 -1.52 -2.25 39.82
CA ARG A 562 -0.99 -2.18 41.20
C ARG A 562 -1.17 -0.79 41.82
N ARG A 563 -0.70 0.27 41.13
CA ARG A 563 -0.76 1.65 41.64
C ARG A 563 -2.20 2.10 41.88
N GLY A 564 -3.15 1.69 41.02
CA GLY A 564 -4.58 1.98 41.21
C GLY A 564 -5.10 1.48 42.56
N LEU A 565 -4.71 0.26 42.96
CA LEU A 565 -5.09 -0.32 44.25
C LEU A 565 -4.36 0.36 45.42
N GLU A 566 -3.05 0.58 45.32
CA GLU A 566 -2.25 1.25 46.37
C GLU A 566 -2.81 2.66 46.71
N LYS A 567 -3.29 3.40 45.70
CA LYS A 567 -3.91 4.72 45.88
C LYS A 567 -5.15 4.69 46.77
N THR A 568 -5.92 3.60 46.78
CA THR A 568 -7.15 3.48 47.59
C THR A 568 -6.89 3.20 49.07
N SER A 569 -5.64 2.86 49.44
CA SER A 569 -5.25 2.67 50.83
C SER A 569 -5.25 4.00 51.61
N GLY A 570 -5.49 3.93 52.93
CA GLY A 570 -5.42 5.09 53.83
C GLY A 570 -6.69 5.93 53.95
N VAL A 571 -7.87 5.33 53.75
CA VAL A 571 -9.16 5.96 54.06
C VAL A 571 -9.38 6.00 55.57
N ARG A 572 -9.65 7.19 56.12
CA ARG A 572 -9.79 7.43 57.57
C ARG A 572 -11.08 6.84 58.13
N THR A 573 -11.05 6.42 59.39
CA THR A 573 -12.27 6.06 60.13
C THR A 573 -13.04 7.30 60.58
N ILE A 574 -14.37 7.25 60.54
CA ILE A 574 -15.26 8.36 60.95
C ILE A 574 -15.34 8.58 62.49
N GLU A 575 -14.78 7.68 63.30
CA GLU A 575 -14.85 7.69 64.76
C GLU A 575 -14.45 9.04 65.37
N ALA A 576 -13.32 9.60 64.89
CA ALA A 576 -12.78 10.85 65.41
C ALA A 576 -13.62 12.09 65.04
N GLU A 577 -14.32 12.05 63.91
CA GLU A 577 -15.12 13.17 63.42
C GLU A 577 -16.53 13.17 64.00
N VAL A 578 -17.13 11.99 64.20
CA VAL A 578 -18.46 11.83 64.79
C VAL A 578 -18.42 12.09 66.31
N MET A 579 -17.40 11.60 67.00
CA MET A 579 -17.25 11.73 68.46
C MET A 579 -16.26 12.84 68.84
N SER A 580 -16.61 14.09 68.54
CA SER A 580 -15.72 15.26 68.69
C SER A 580 -15.21 15.52 70.13
N ASN A 581 -15.89 15.00 71.15
CA ASN A 581 -15.53 15.17 72.57
C ASN A 581 -14.59 14.05 73.09
N LEU A 582 -14.24 13.05 72.26
CA LEU A 582 -13.31 11.98 72.59
C LEU A 582 -12.01 12.12 71.78
N LYS A 583 -10.89 11.65 72.33
CA LYS A 583 -9.59 11.69 71.66
C LYS A 583 -9.28 10.34 71.03
N PHE A 584 -9.04 10.33 69.72
CA PHE A 584 -8.68 9.13 68.95
C PHE A 584 -7.25 9.24 68.41
N ALA A 585 -6.66 8.09 68.04
CA ALA A 585 -5.37 8.05 67.37
C ALA A 585 -5.47 8.63 65.93
N HIS A 586 -4.43 9.31 65.48
CA HIS A 586 -4.41 10.06 64.21
C HIS A 586 -4.29 9.17 62.95
N ASN A 587 -4.00 7.87 63.14
CA ASN A 587 -3.71 6.87 62.11
C ASN A 587 -4.76 5.73 62.07
N LEU A 588 -6.01 6.01 62.44
CA LEU A 588 -7.09 5.04 62.31
C LEU A 588 -7.63 5.05 60.87
N PHE A 589 -7.35 3.97 60.15
CA PHE A 589 -7.81 3.72 58.78
C PHE A 589 -8.72 2.49 58.73
N ILE A 590 -9.59 2.43 57.73
CA ILE A 590 -10.34 1.21 57.43
C ILE A 590 -9.41 0.18 56.77
N LEU A 591 -9.69 -1.11 56.98
CA LEU A 591 -9.04 -2.17 56.20
C LEU A 591 -9.58 -2.12 54.76
N THR A 592 -8.67 -2.21 53.79
CA THR A 592 -8.96 -2.23 52.35
C THR A 592 -8.32 -3.46 51.73
N VAL A 593 -8.71 -3.81 50.51
CA VAL A 593 -8.10 -4.93 49.76
C VAL A 593 -6.60 -4.69 49.60
N GLU A 594 -5.80 -5.69 50.00
CA GLU A 594 -4.34 -5.66 49.88
C GLU A 594 -3.86 -6.44 48.64
N LEU A 595 -2.62 -6.19 48.21
CA LEU A 595 -1.99 -6.86 47.06
C LEU A 595 -1.77 -8.37 47.26
N ILE A 596 -2.04 -8.89 48.45
CA ILE A 596 -1.84 -10.29 48.83
C ILE A 596 -3.13 -11.11 48.60
N GLU A 597 -4.27 -10.46 48.39
CA GLU A 597 -5.54 -11.18 48.22
C GLU A 597 -5.60 -12.01 46.94
N ASP A 598 -6.15 -13.22 47.05
CA ASP A 598 -6.24 -14.21 45.97
C ASP A 598 -6.89 -13.63 44.70
N LYS A 599 -7.96 -12.84 44.86
CA LYS A 599 -8.68 -12.24 43.73
C LYS A 599 -7.80 -11.27 42.94
N PHE A 600 -6.93 -10.49 43.60
CA PHE A 600 -5.98 -9.61 42.92
C PHE A 600 -4.89 -10.43 42.21
N LEU A 601 -4.32 -11.42 42.90
CA LEU A 601 -3.25 -12.27 42.37
C LEU A 601 -3.68 -13.00 41.09
N ILE A 602 -4.87 -13.61 41.10
CA ILE A 602 -5.43 -14.33 39.94
C ILE A 602 -5.58 -13.40 38.73
N GLN A 603 -6.12 -12.19 38.92
CA GLN A 603 -6.32 -11.24 37.81
C GLN A 603 -5.00 -10.65 37.30
N ASN A 604 -4.05 -10.41 38.21
CA ASN A 604 -2.73 -9.91 37.84
C ASN A 604 -1.89 -10.95 37.08
N GLU A 605 -1.98 -12.23 37.46
CA GLU A 605 -1.35 -13.35 36.73
C GLU A 605 -1.98 -13.56 35.35
N LEU A 606 -3.32 -13.52 35.25
CA LEU A 606 -4.01 -13.59 33.96
C LEU A 606 -3.55 -12.47 33.00
N MET A 607 -3.48 -11.23 33.49
CA MET A 607 -3.03 -10.09 32.69
C MET A 607 -1.56 -10.23 32.27
N HIS A 608 -0.71 -10.74 33.17
CA HIS A 608 0.68 -11.05 32.86
C HIS A 608 0.79 -12.01 31.67
N ASP A 609 0.04 -13.12 31.70
CA ASP A 609 0.10 -14.15 30.67
C ASP A 609 -0.52 -13.71 29.34
N CYS A 610 -1.63 -12.98 29.40
CA CYS A 610 -2.27 -12.40 28.21
C CYS A 610 -1.28 -11.52 27.43
N TYR A 611 -0.59 -10.60 28.10
CA TYR A 611 0.31 -9.65 27.43
C TYR A 611 1.68 -10.24 27.08
N ALA A 612 2.14 -11.28 27.80
CA ALA A 612 3.30 -12.06 27.37
C ALA A 612 3.05 -12.73 25.99
N HIS A 613 1.84 -13.25 25.75
CA HIS A 613 1.48 -13.90 24.49
C HIS A 613 1.01 -12.92 23.40
N ALA A 614 0.41 -11.78 23.78
CA ALA A 614 -0.09 -10.77 22.83
C ALA A 614 1.02 -10.13 21.98
N VAL A 615 2.27 -10.15 22.45
CA VAL A 615 3.45 -9.68 21.71
C VAL A 615 3.78 -10.56 20.49
N LEU A 616 3.49 -11.86 20.56
CA LEU A 616 3.83 -12.83 19.52
C LEU A 616 3.18 -12.52 18.16
N PRO A 617 1.84 -12.35 18.05
CA PRO A 617 1.20 -12.03 16.78
C PRO A 617 1.61 -10.65 16.25
N LEU A 618 1.86 -9.65 17.12
CA LEU A 618 2.38 -8.35 16.72
C LEU A 618 3.76 -8.47 16.05
N LYS A 619 4.71 -9.17 16.69
CA LYS A 619 6.05 -9.39 16.10
C LYS A 619 5.98 -10.19 14.81
N ALA A 620 5.08 -11.18 14.72
CA ALA A 620 4.88 -11.96 13.51
C ALA A 620 4.28 -11.13 12.36
N TYR A 621 3.31 -10.26 12.64
CA TYR A 621 2.72 -9.36 11.63
C TYR A 621 3.73 -8.33 11.13
N ALA A 622 4.52 -7.72 12.03
CA ALA A 622 5.58 -6.77 11.65
C ALA A 622 6.60 -7.37 10.67
N ARG A 623 6.95 -8.67 10.81
CA ARG A 623 7.89 -9.36 9.90
C ARG A 623 7.40 -9.42 8.45
N HIS A 624 6.10 -9.50 8.18
CA HIS A 624 5.58 -9.50 6.81
C HIS A 624 5.86 -8.18 6.07
N TYR A 625 6.04 -7.09 6.81
CA TYR A 625 6.37 -5.79 6.25
C TYR A 625 7.85 -5.62 5.89
N GLU A 626 8.72 -6.56 6.29
CA GLU A 626 10.15 -6.52 5.95
C GLU A 626 10.37 -6.54 4.43
N ARG A 627 9.47 -7.17 3.67
CA ARG A 627 9.51 -7.17 2.19
C ARG A 627 9.47 -5.77 1.57
N PHE A 628 8.88 -4.79 2.26
CA PHE A 628 8.77 -3.42 1.76
C PHE A 628 9.95 -2.53 2.15
N ILE A 629 10.90 -2.99 2.98
CA ILE A 629 12.01 -2.18 3.49
C ILE A 629 12.86 -1.62 2.36
N ASP A 630 13.28 -2.46 1.41
CA ASP A 630 14.16 -2.03 0.32
C ASP A 630 13.52 -0.93 -0.52
N PHE A 631 12.24 -1.06 -0.85
CA PHE A 631 11.52 -0.04 -1.59
C PHE A 631 11.19 1.20 -0.73
N TYR A 632 10.89 1.03 0.56
CA TYR A 632 10.63 2.12 1.48
C TYR A 632 11.84 3.05 1.64
N LEU A 633 13.05 2.47 1.71
CA LEU A 633 14.31 3.21 1.88
C LEU A 633 14.98 3.60 0.55
N LEU A 634 14.51 3.10 -0.60
CA LEU A 634 15.07 3.44 -1.91
C LEU A 634 15.12 4.96 -2.14
N ASN A 635 16.29 5.53 -2.43
CA ASN A 635 16.38 6.93 -2.84
C ASN A 635 15.96 7.07 -4.30
N VAL A 636 14.87 7.82 -4.55
CA VAL A 636 14.34 8.04 -5.90
C VAL A 636 15.33 8.79 -6.79
N VAL A 637 16.13 9.70 -6.24
CA VAL A 637 17.09 10.52 -7.01
C VAL A 637 18.23 9.66 -7.55
N ASP A 638 18.81 8.81 -6.71
CA ASP A 638 19.93 7.96 -7.13
C ASP A 638 19.45 6.85 -8.07
N PHE A 639 18.26 6.29 -7.83
CA PHE A 639 17.62 5.37 -8.75
C PHE A 639 17.43 5.96 -10.16
N MET A 640 17.00 7.22 -10.26
CA MET A 640 16.79 7.88 -11.55
C MET A 640 18.11 8.18 -12.29
N LYS A 641 19.21 8.44 -11.58
CA LYS A 641 20.54 8.58 -12.20
C LYS A 641 20.98 7.27 -12.85
N ASP A 642 20.86 6.17 -12.13
CA ASP A 642 21.19 4.84 -12.66
C ASP A 642 20.26 4.45 -13.83
N TYR A 643 18.98 4.83 -13.74
CA TYR A 643 18.01 4.61 -14.81
C TYR A 643 18.36 5.37 -16.09
N ALA A 644 18.79 6.64 -15.98
CA ALA A 644 19.20 7.46 -17.10
C ALA A 644 20.50 6.93 -17.77
N LEU A 645 21.46 6.46 -16.97
CA LEU A 645 22.70 5.85 -17.46
C LEU A 645 22.44 4.57 -18.27
N ALA A 646 21.40 3.80 -17.91
CA ALA A 646 21.07 2.55 -18.59
C ALA A 646 20.51 2.71 -20.02
N ARG A 647 20.07 3.91 -20.43
CA ARG A 647 19.54 4.24 -21.77
C ARG A 647 18.64 3.15 -22.37
N LYS A 648 17.63 2.74 -21.62
CA LYS A 648 16.73 1.66 -22.00
C LYS A 648 15.91 1.99 -23.27
N PRO A 649 15.57 0.99 -24.11
CA PRO A 649 14.71 1.19 -25.27
C PRO A 649 13.28 1.55 -24.84
N SER A 650 12.53 2.21 -25.72
CA SER A 650 11.20 2.77 -25.45
C SER A 650 10.17 1.71 -25.04
N SER A 651 10.27 0.50 -25.58
CA SER A 651 9.45 -0.65 -25.17
C SER A 651 9.69 -1.06 -23.71
N GLN A 652 10.94 -1.03 -23.26
CA GLN A 652 11.31 -1.37 -21.88
C GLN A 652 10.87 -0.26 -20.92
N VAL A 653 10.97 1.01 -21.32
CA VAL A 653 10.44 2.14 -20.51
C VAL A 653 8.93 2.01 -20.33
N LYS A 654 8.19 1.67 -21.40
CA LYS A 654 6.76 1.37 -21.32
C LYS A 654 6.47 0.23 -20.35
N TRP A 655 7.23 -0.86 -20.44
CA TRP A 655 7.07 -2.00 -19.54
C TRP A 655 7.36 -1.61 -18.08
N ASP A 656 8.43 -0.86 -17.83
CA ASP A 656 8.78 -0.38 -16.49
C ASP A 656 7.65 0.49 -15.91
N ILE A 657 7.08 1.43 -16.69
CA ILE A 657 5.94 2.26 -16.26
C ILE A 657 4.72 1.39 -15.92
N LEU A 658 4.39 0.42 -16.76
CA LEU A 658 3.26 -0.50 -16.53
C LEU A 658 3.50 -1.36 -15.29
N GLU A 659 4.72 -1.86 -15.09
CA GLU A 659 5.10 -2.67 -13.95
C GLU A 659 5.04 -1.87 -12.65
N TYR A 660 5.52 -0.63 -12.62
CA TYR A 660 5.39 0.24 -11.45
C TYR A 660 3.94 0.64 -11.17
N LYS A 661 3.13 0.90 -12.21
CA LYS A 661 1.68 1.11 -12.05
C LYS A 661 0.98 -0.14 -11.50
N ARG A 662 1.35 -1.33 -11.96
CA ARG A 662 0.85 -2.63 -11.49
C ARG A 662 1.21 -2.84 -10.02
N ARG A 663 2.49 -2.72 -9.65
CA ARG A 663 2.95 -2.84 -8.26
C ARG A 663 2.30 -1.84 -7.32
N LYS A 664 2.06 -0.61 -7.78
CA LYS A 664 1.29 0.40 -7.03
C LYS A 664 -0.12 -0.11 -6.71
N GLU A 665 -0.81 -0.70 -7.69
CA GLU A 665 -2.15 -1.25 -7.48
C GLU A 665 -2.13 -2.51 -6.59
N GLU A 666 -1.13 -3.39 -6.77
CA GLU A 666 -0.91 -4.54 -5.88
C GLU A 666 -0.75 -4.10 -4.42
N VAL A 667 0.09 -3.09 -4.15
CA VAL A 667 0.26 -2.55 -2.78
C VAL A 667 -1.04 -1.93 -2.26
N ARG A 668 -1.85 -1.33 -3.13
CA ARG A 668 -3.13 -0.74 -2.77
C ARG A 668 -4.16 -1.81 -2.36
N GLU A 669 -4.16 -2.95 -3.03
CA GLU A 669 -5.05 -4.08 -2.76
C GLU A 669 -4.57 -4.90 -1.56
N ILE A 670 -3.27 -5.23 -1.50
CA ILE A 670 -2.71 -6.13 -0.48
C ILE A 670 -2.71 -5.46 0.90
N LEU A 671 -2.36 -4.18 1.00
CA LEU A 671 -2.27 -3.51 2.30
C LEU A 671 -3.64 -2.95 2.74
N PRO A 672 -4.16 -3.28 3.93
CA PRO A 672 -5.35 -2.63 4.47
C PRO A 672 -5.04 -1.21 4.96
N SER A 673 -6.07 -0.41 5.23
CA SER A 673 -5.89 0.87 5.95
C SER A 673 -5.68 0.65 7.45
N PHE A 674 -6.37 -0.34 8.03
CA PHE A 674 -6.16 -0.77 9.41
C PHE A 674 -6.43 -2.27 9.55
N ILE A 675 -5.88 -2.88 10.60
CA ILE A 675 -6.17 -4.24 11.01
C ILE A 675 -6.37 -4.29 12.53
N THR A 676 -7.24 -5.19 13.00
CA THR A 676 -7.41 -5.46 14.42
C THR A 676 -6.77 -6.80 14.78
N ILE A 677 -5.92 -6.80 15.81
CA ILE A 677 -5.28 -8.01 16.34
C ILE A 677 -5.56 -8.04 17.84
N GLY A 678 -6.61 -8.74 18.24
CA GLY A 678 -7.09 -8.75 19.63
C GLY A 678 -7.28 -7.34 20.20
N PRO A 679 -6.49 -6.91 21.22
CA PRO A 679 -6.65 -5.60 21.84
C PRO A 679 -6.06 -4.46 20.98
N PHE A 680 -5.33 -4.75 19.90
CA PHE A 680 -4.59 -3.75 19.13
C PHE A 680 -5.31 -3.38 17.82
N TYR A 681 -5.55 -2.09 17.65
CA TYR A 681 -5.90 -1.46 16.38
C TYR A 681 -4.62 -0.94 15.72
N ILE A 682 -4.20 -1.54 14.61
CA ILE A 682 -2.97 -1.17 13.91
C ILE A 682 -3.31 -0.34 12.68
N ASN A 683 -2.87 0.91 12.68
CA ASN A 683 -2.94 1.81 11.54
C ASN A 683 -1.79 1.51 10.57
N VAL A 684 -2.15 1.02 9.38
CA VAL A 684 -1.24 0.71 8.27
C VAL A 684 -1.31 1.78 7.17
N ASP A 685 -2.37 2.62 7.19
CA ASP A 685 -2.67 3.58 6.14
C ASP A 685 -1.53 4.56 5.89
N ASN A 686 -0.87 5.05 6.95
CA ASN A 686 0.26 5.98 6.81
C ASN A 686 1.38 5.41 5.91
N MET A 687 1.77 4.16 6.17
CA MET A 687 2.81 3.49 5.39
C MET A 687 2.29 3.11 3.99
N LYS A 688 1.04 2.64 3.87
CA LYS A 688 0.39 2.36 2.58
C LYS A 688 0.38 3.59 1.68
N GLN A 689 -0.08 4.74 2.18
CA GLN A 689 -0.11 5.99 1.43
C GLN A 689 1.30 6.47 1.06
N PHE A 690 2.29 6.29 1.94
CA PHE A 690 3.68 6.61 1.62
C PHE A 690 4.22 5.79 0.44
N LEU A 691 4.02 4.46 0.47
CA LEU A 691 4.45 3.56 -0.61
C LEU A 691 3.75 3.91 -1.93
N ILE A 692 2.43 4.16 -1.90
CA ILE A 692 1.65 4.56 -3.08
C ILE A 692 2.16 5.88 -3.64
N LYS A 693 2.36 6.90 -2.79
CA LYS A 693 2.92 8.20 -3.20
C LYS A 693 4.31 8.04 -3.83
N LYS A 694 5.14 7.14 -3.30
CA LYS A 694 6.47 6.86 -3.82
C LYS A 694 6.43 6.21 -5.22
N TYR A 695 5.53 5.25 -5.45
CA TYR A 695 5.31 4.71 -6.79
C TYR A 695 4.80 5.77 -7.77
N ILE A 696 3.89 6.66 -7.34
CA ILE A 696 3.39 7.75 -8.16
C ILE A 696 4.53 8.70 -8.54
N ASP A 697 5.38 9.08 -7.58
CA ASP A 697 6.54 9.94 -7.85
C ASP A 697 7.52 9.25 -8.80
N LEU A 698 7.84 7.97 -8.60
CA LEU A 698 8.75 7.23 -9.47
C LEU A 698 8.22 7.13 -10.91
N VAL A 699 6.93 6.82 -11.09
CA VAL A 699 6.30 6.82 -12.43
C VAL A 699 6.34 8.22 -13.06
N ARG A 700 6.06 9.27 -12.28
CA ARG A 700 6.15 10.66 -12.77
C ARG A 700 7.57 11.00 -13.21
N ARG A 701 8.60 10.69 -12.42
CA ARG A 701 10.01 10.94 -12.79
C ARG A 701 10.44 10.18 -14.04
N ILE A 702 9.95 8.95 -14.23
CA ILE A 702 10.22 8.19 -15.47
C ILE A 702 9.56 8.87 -16.67
N PHE A 703 8.33 9.39 -16.53
CA PHE A 703 7.71 10.19 -17.60
C PHE A 703 8.48 11.47 -17.90
N GLU A 704 8.88 12.24 -16.89
CA GLU A 704 9.70 13.45 -17.04
C GLU A 704 10.99 13.14 -17.80
N TYR A 705 11.74 12.12 -17.35
CA TYR A 705 12.96 11.66 -18.03
C TYR A 705 12.71 11.26 -19.50
N TYR A 706 11.62 10.53 -19.76
CA TYR A 706 11.31 10.07 -21.12
C TYR A 706 10.93 11.24 -22.04
N VAL A 707 10.18 12.22 -21.52
CA VAL A 707 9.81 13.45 -22.22
C VAL A 707 11.04 14.30 -22.53
N ASP A 708 11.96 14.45 -21.58
CA ASP A 708 13.22 15.19 -21.79
C ASP A 708 14.07 14.52 -22.88
N ARG A 709 14.20 13.20 -22.86
CA ARG A 709 14.91 12.44 -23.90
C ARG A 709 14.28 12.63 -25.29
N MET A 710 12.95 12.65 -25.36
CA MET A 710 12.23 12.89 -26.62
C MET A 710 12.39 14.33 -27.10
N TYR A 711 12.45 15.29 -26.18
CA TYR A 711 12.74 16.69 -26.51
C TYR A 711 14.11 16.82 -27.17
N GLU A 712 15.16 16.26 -26.56
CA GLU A 712 16.53 16.26 -27.12
C GLU A 712 16.57 15.61 -28.52
N SER A 713 15.87 14.48 -28.70
CA SER A 713 15.80 13.81 -30.00
C SER A 713 15.05 14.64 -31.05
N THR A 714 13.98 15.35 -30.66
CA THR A 714 13.19 16.19 -31.57
C THR A 714 13.98 17.42 -31.99
N GLU A 715 14.69 18.04 -31.04
CA GLU A 715 15.58 19.18 -31.30
C GLU A 715 16.69 18.79 -32.30
N ALA A 716 17.37 17.66 -32.08
CA ALA A 716 18.40 17.17 -32.99
C ALA A 716 17.88 16.87 -34.42
N ILE A 717 16.62 16.42 -34.56
CA ILE A 717 16.00 16.24 -35.89
C ILE A 717 15.70 17.60 -36.54
N ILE A 718 15.17 18.55 -35.77
CA ILE A 718 14.87 19.91 -36.26
C ILE A 718 16.16 20.61 -36.72
N GLU A 719 17.26 20.52 -35.96
CA GLU A 719 18.56 21.08 -36.34
C GLU A 719 19.05 20.50 -37.68
N ARG A 720 19.01 19.17 -37.86
CA ARG A 720 19.37 18.53 -39.14
C ARG A 720 18.48 19.00 -40.30
N CYS A 721 17.18 19.17 -40.07
CA CYS A 721 16.26 19.72 -41.08
C CYS A 721 16.61 21.18 -41.43
N GLN A 722 16.91 22.00 -40.42
CA GLN A 722 17.33 23.38 -40.59
C GLN A 722 18.64 23.47 -41.37
N GLU A 723 19.65 22.63 -41.08
CA GLU A 723 20.92 22.61 -41.82
C GLU A 723 20.70 22.37 -43.33
N VAL A 724 19.84 21.40 -43.68
CA VAL A 724 19.48 21.13 -45.08
C VAL A 724 18.76 22.33 -45.70
N PHE A 725 17.80 22.91 -44.97
CA PHE A 725 17.04 24.07 -45.44
C PHE A 725 17.92 25.30 -45.68
N HIS A 726 18.83 25.61 -44.76
CA HIS A 726 19.71 26.78 -44.89
C HIS A 726 20.62 26.66 -46.11
N LYS A 727 21.15 25.47 -46.41
CA LYS A 727 22.00 25.25 -47.60
C LYS A 727 21.25 25.48 -48.92
N ILE A 728 19.99 25.05 -49.04
CA ILE A 728 19.16 25.27 -50.24
C ILE A 728 18.55 26.67 -50.32
N ALA A 729 18.58 27.43 -49.22
CA ALA A 729 18.09 28.80 -49.16
C ALA A 729 19.16 29.84 -49.52
N LEU A 730 20.43 29.44 -49.66
CA LEU A 730 21.50 30.34 -50.09
C LEU A 730 21.28 30.79 -51.54
N ARG A 731 21.53 32.07 -51.80
CA ARG A 731 21.50 32.62 -53.17
C ARG A 731 22.87 32.39 -53.84
N PRO A 732 22.91 31.89 -55.08
CA PRO A 732 24.17 31.70 -55.81
C PRO A 732 24.85 33.04 -56.05
N VAL A 733 26.17 33.08 -55.84
CA VAL A 733 27.02 34.28 -56.02
C VAL A 733 27.89 34.16 -57.26
N SER A 734 28.15 32.94 -57.72
CA SER A 734 28.90 32.63 -58.92
C SER A 734 28.29 31.42 -59.63
N ILE A 735 28.70 31.20 -60.87
CA ILE A 735 28.28 30.05 -61.68
C ILE A 735 28.65 28.74 -60.96
N GLU A 736 29.85 28.65 -60.39
CA GLU A 736 30.31 27.46 -59.68
C GLU A 736 29.45 27.18 -58.44
N HIS A 737 29.14 28.22 -57.67
CA HIS A 737 28.27 28.11 -56.49
C HIS A 737 26.83 27.70 -56.84
N LEU A 738 26.31 28.14 -58.00
CA LEU A 738 25.00 27.70 -58.52
C LEU A 738 24.98 26.19 -58.78
N PHE A 739 26.01 25.66 -59.43
CA PHE A 739 26.11 24.22 -59.73
C PHE A 739 26.36 23.39 -58.47
N GLU A 740 27.15 23.87 -57.50
CA GLU A 740 27.29 23.22 -56.19
C GLU A 740 25.96 23.11 -55.42
N ILE A 741 25.16 24.20 -55.40
CA ILE A 741 23.82 24.19 -54.79
C ILE A 741 22.90 23.24 -55.55
N ARG A 742 22.98 23.18 -56.89
CA ARG A 742 22.21 22.25 -57.73
C ARG A 742 22.57 20.79 -57.43
N ASP A 743 23.85 20.45 -57.38
CA ASP A 743 24.31 19.09 -57.08
C ASP A 743 23.89 18.66 -55.67
N PHE A 744 24.01 19.56 -54.70
CA PHE A 744 23.48 19.33 -53.36
C PHE A 744 21.96 19.12 -53.40
N ALA A 745 21.21 19.97 -54.12
CA ALA A 745 19.76 19.88 -54.25
C ALA A 745 19.29 18.56 -54.88
N LEU A 746 20.09 17.92 -55.74
CA LEU A 746 19.80 16.58 -56.27
C LEU A 746 19.83 15.51 -55.18
N THR A 747 20.67 15.65 -54.15
CA THR A 747 20.77 14.71 -53.02
C THR A 747 19.75 14.96 -51.90
N VAL A 748 19.11 16.13 -51.89
CA VAL A 748 18.16 16.52 -50.84
C VAL A 748 16.93 15.60 -50.73
N PRO A 749 16.28 15.15 -51.83
CA PRO A 749 15.15 14.23 -51.75
C PRO A 749 15.46 12.95 -50.95
N ASP A 750 16.60 12.31 -51.20
CA ASP A 750 17.01 11.09 -50.49
C ASP A 750 17.27 11.37 -49.00
N ARG A 751 17.91 12.51 -48.68
CA ARG A 751 18.11 12.95 -47.29
C ARG A 751 16.78 13.23 -46.58
N VAL A 752 15.80 13.80 -47.28
CA VAL A 752 14.46 14.07 -46.72
C VAL A 752 13.73 12.75 -46.44
N GLU A 753 13.88 11.72 -47.27
CA GLU A 753 13.31 10.40 -46.99
C GLU A 753 13.94 9.74 -45.75
N HIS A 754 15.26 9.87 -45.56
CA HIS A 754 15.90 9.46 -44.29
C HIS A 754 15.37 10.24 -43.07
N LEU A 755 15.22 11.56 -43.18
CA LEU A 755 14.64 12.37 -42.11
C LEU A 755 13.17 12.01 -41.83
N ARG A 756 12.39 11.67 -42.86
CA ARG A 756 11.01 11.18 -42.71
C ARG A 756 10.96 9.85 -41.94
N ALA A 757 11.88 8.92 -42.22
CA ALA A 757 11.96 7.67 -41.48
C ALA A 757 12.30 7.91 -39.99
N ASP A 758 13.27 8.80 -39.71
CA ASP A 758 13.60 9.20 -38.33
C ASP A 758 12.41 9.86 -37.61
N ILE A 759 11.69 10.77 -38.30
CA ILE A 759 10.47 11.41 -37.77
C ILE A 759 9.36 10.38 -37.51
N GLN A 760 9.26 9.34 -38.34
CA GLN A 760 8.28 8.27 -38.14
C GLN A 760 8.60 7.44 -36.88
N VAL A 761 9.88 7.19 -36.60
CA VAL A 761 10.29 6.56 -35.32
C VAL A 761 9.92 7.46 -34.14
N LEU A 762 10.25 8.76 -34.22
CA LEU A 762 9.87 9.75 -33.20
C LEU A 762 8.35 9.78 -32.98
N TRP A 763 7.56 9.66 -34.05
CA TRP A 763 6.09 9.63 -33.97
C TRP A 763 5.59 8.44 -33.16
N LEU A 764 6.14 7.24 -33.40
CA LEU A 764 5.80 6.03 -32.63
C LEU A 764 6.16 6.19 -31.14
N GLU A 765 7.24 6.92 -30.83
CA GLU A 765 7.59 7.24 -29.44
C GLU A 765 6.60 8.21 -28.79
N TYR A 766 6.03 9.16 -29.54
CA TYR A 766 4.97 10.05 -29.05
C TYR A 766 3.63 9.30 -28.88
N ASP A 767 3.30 8.38 -29.79
CA ASP A 767 2.09 7.55 -29.67
C ASP A 767 2.12 6.69 -28.38
N LEU A 768 3.31 6.33 -27.90
CA LEU A 768 3.50 5.67 -26.61
C LEU A 768 3.09 6.57 -25.43
N LEU A 769 3.44 7.87 -25.46
CA LEU A 769 2.99 8.83 -24.45
C LEU A 769 1.48 9.05 -24.52
N ASP A 770 0.92 9.14 -25.74
CA ASP A 770 -0.52 9.26 -25.97
C ASP A 770 -1.26 8.03 -25.44
N SER A 771 -0.67 6.82 -25.55
CA SER A 771 -1.25 5.59 -24.97
C SER A 771 -1.40 5.63 -23.45
N PHE A 772 -0.64 6.49 -22.78
CA PHE A 772 -0.74 6.74 -21.34
C PHE A 772 -1.56 8.00 -20.98
N PHE A 773 -2.10 8.70 -21.98
CA PHE A 773 -2.76 10.01 -21.84
C PHE A 773 -1.87 11.03 -21.12
N TYR A 774 -0.57 11.03 -21.42
CA TYR A 774 0.38 11.98 -20.83
C TYR A 774 0.31 13.33 -21.55
N ASN A 775 0.07 14.41 -20.79
CA ASN A 775 -0.04 15.75 -21.34
C ASN A 775 1.34 16.36 -21.58
N LEU A 776 1.64 16.67 -22.84
CA LEU A 776 2.82 17.47 -23.21
C LEU A 776 2.57 18.96 -22.94
N THR A 777 3.65 19.71 -22.77
CA THR A 777 3.59 21.17 -22.75
C THR A 777 3.29 21.73 -24.14
N ASP A 778 2.65 22.90 -24.23
CA ASP A 778 2.33 23.56 -25.51
C ASP A 778 3.58 23.73 -26.40
N HIS A 779 4.73 24.03 -25.80
CA HIS A 779 6.01 24.14 -26.50
C HIS A 779 6.45 22.80 -27.13
N GLN A 780 6.45 21.72 -26.34
CA GLN A 780 6.83 20.39 -26.84
C GLN A 780 5.84 19.87 -27.90
N PHE A 781 4.55 20.15 -27.72
CA PHE A 781 3.53 19.82 -28.71
C PHE A 781 3.75 20.58 -30.02
N ALA A 782 4.05 21.89 -29.94
CA ALA A 782 4.39 22.68 -31.11
C ALA A 782 5.66 22.17 -31.81
N MET A 783 6.69 21.77 -31.04
CA MET A 783 7.92 21.19 -31.61
C MET A 783 7.67 19.88 -32.36
N LYS A 784 6.82 18.98 -31.82
CA LYS A 784 6.42 17.74 -32.51
C LYS A 784 5.87 18.03 -33.91
N TRP A 785 4.91 18.97 -34.00
CA TRP A 785 4.31 19.33 -35.28
C TRP A 785 5.25 20.12 -36.19
N ASN A 786 6.13 20.93 -35.61
CA ASN A 786 7.17 21.64 -36.36
C ASN A 786 8.15 20.64 -37.02
N ALA A 787 8.63 19.64 -36.27
CA ALA A 787 9.47 18.56 -36.80
C ALA A 787 8.78 17.83 -37.96
N PHE A 788 7.49 17.53 -37.84
CA PHE A 788 6.70 16.89 -38.89
C PHE A 788 6.51 17.76 -40.14
N ALA A 789 6.46 19.09 -39.98
CA ALA A 789 6.28 20.02 -41.10
C ALA A 789 7.56 20.23 -41.94
N TRP A 790 8.74 20.10 -41.34
CA TRP A 790 10.03 20.37 -41.99
C TRP A 790 10.26 19.63 -43.32
N PRO A 791 10.02 18.31 -43.45
CA PRO A 791 10.15 17.61 -44.72
C PRO A 791 9.34 18.26 -45.85
N HIS A 792 8.12 18.72 -45.56
CA HIS A 792 7.29 19.41 -46.55
C HIS A 792 7.86 20.79 -46.90
N GLN A 793 8.32 21.55 -45.90
CA GLN A 793 8.93 22.87 -46.11
C GLN A 793 10.21 22.78 -46.95
N ILE A 794 11.06 21.78 -46.71
CA ILE A 794 12.28 21.54 -47.49
C ILE A 794 11.92 21.21 -48.94
N LEU A 795 10.93 20.34 -49.18
CA LEU A 795 10.49 19.99 -50.54
C LEU A 795 9.83 21.17 -51.27
N MET A 796 9.03 21.99 -50.57
CA MET A 796 8.50 23.23 -51.12
C MET A 796 9.62 24.20 -51.50
N ARG A 797 10.61 24.40 -50.62
CA ARG A 797 11.75 25.26 -50.93
C ARG A 797 12.58 24.71 -52.09
N LEU A 798 12.72 23.38 -52.19
CA LEU A 798 13.37 22.74 -53.33
C LEU A 798 12.63 23.02 -54.65
N SER A 799 11.29 23.03 -54.63
CA SER A 799 10.50 23.36 -55.83
C SER A 799 10.68 24.82 -56.26
N THR A 800 10.68 25.76 -55.33
CA THR A 800 10.91 27.18 -55.64
C THR A 800 12.35 27.43 -56.06
N LEU A 801 13.33 26.76 -55.42
CA LEU A 801 14.73 26.81 -55.85
C LEU A 801 14.89 26.33 -57.29
N LYS A 802 14.17 25.29 -57.74
CA LYS A 802 14.24 24.84 -59.15
C LYS A 802 13.71 25.88 -60.13
N GLU A 803 12.75 26.71 -59.73
CA GLU A 803 12.22 27.80 -60.57
C GLU A 803 13.20 28.98 -60.59
N GLU A 804 13.73 29.37 -59.42
CA GLU A 804 14.76 30.40 -59.29
C GLU A 804 16.03 30.01 -60.06
N GLN A 805 16.48 28.76 -59.95
CA GLN A 805 17.65 28.26 -60.67
C GLN A 805 17.49 28.35 -62.18
N LYS A 806 16.28 28.22 -62.74
CA LYS A 806 16.08 28.43 -64.20
C LYS A 806 16.37 29.88 -64.59
N LEU A 807 15.88 30.82 -63.80
CA LEU A 807 16.10 32.26 -64.01
C LEU A 807 17.58 32.61 -63.79
N ASP A 808 18.19 32.09 -62.73
CA ASP A 808 19.61 32.30 -62.42
C ASP A 808 20.50 31.69 -63.51
N ILE A 809 20.18 30.49 -64.03
CA ILE A 809 20.89 29.88 -65.16
C ILE A 809 20.81 30.79 -66.40
N ASP A 810 19.63 31.31 -66.74
CA ASP A 810 19.47 32.21 -67.89
C ASP A 810 20.25 33.53 -67.71
N GLU A 811 20.24 34.09 -66.50
CA GLU A 811 20.99 35.31 -66.15
C GLU A 811 22.50 35.08 -66.22
N PHE A 812 22.99 34.01 -65.61
CA PHE A 812 24.41 33.63 -65.63
C PHE A 812 24.87 33.20 -67.03
N LEU A 813 24.02 32.58 -67.84
CA LEU A 813 24.32 32.29 -69.25
C LEU A 813 24.51 33.59 -70.04
N ARG A 814 23.62 34.59 -69.87
CA ARG A 814 23.80 35.91 -70.50
C ARG A 814 25.08 36.59 -70.04
N GLN A 815 25.37 36.54 -68.75
CA GLN A 815 26.63 37.06 -68.21
C GLN A 815 27.82 36.33 -68.83
N HIS A 816 27.78 35.01 -68.91
CA HIS A 816 28.85 34.20 -69.48
C HIS A 816 29.08 34.47 -70.97
N TYR A 817 28.01 34.61 -71.77
CA TYR A 817 28.13 35.01 -73.18
C TYR A 817 28.74 36.42 -73.31
N SER A 818 28.34 37.36 -72.46
CA SER A 818 28.94 38.69 -72.42
C SER A 818 30.43 38.63 -72.05
N GLU A 819 30.81 37.79 -71.08
CA GLU A 819 32.22 37.60 -70.70
C GLU A 819 33.03 36.93 -71.82
N CYS A 820 32.44 35.98 -72.56
CA CYS A 820 33.06 35.37 -73.74
C CYS A 820 33.26 36.37 -74.88
N GLN A 821 32.26 37.22 -75.16
CA GLN A 821 32.38 38.27 -76.18
C GLN A 821 33.48 39.27 -75.80
N VAL A 822 33.50 39.73 -74.54
CA VAL A 822 34.56 40.62 -74.05
C VAL A 822 35.93 39.94 -74.13
N PHE A 823 36.01 38.63 -73.89
CA PHE A 823 37.24 37.86 -74.06
C PHE A 823 37.70 37.82 -75.52
N GLU A 824 36.82 37.58 -76.47
CA GLU A 824 37.12 37.60 -77.92
C GLU A 824 37.57 38.99 -78.38
N GLU A 825 36.84 40.05 -78.03
CA GLU A 825 37.21 41.44 -78.33
C GLU A 825 38.60 41.79 -77.76
N ARG A 826 38.92 41.26 -76.56
CA ARG A 826 40.23 41.44 -75.94
C ARG A 826 41.33 40.64 -76.63
N LEU A 827 41.03 39.46 -77.18
CA LEU A 827 41.96 38.69 -78.00
C LEU A 827 42.24 39.39 -79.34
N GLU A 828 41.23 39.97 -79.98
CA GLU A 828 41.41 40.76 -81.21
C GLU A 828 42.30 41.99 -80.95
N SER A 829 41.98 42.75 -79.90
CA SER A 829 42.81 43.90 -79.47
C SER A 829 44.25 43.47 -79.15
N LEU A 830 44.44 42.33 -78.49
CA LEU A 830 45.77 41.80 -78.20
C LEU A 830 46.51 41.37 -79.48
N ASN A 831 45.81 40.74 -80.43
CA ASN A 831 46.38 40.38 -81.71
C ASN A 831 46.86 41.62 -82.47
N ASP A 832 46.07 42.71 -82.48
CA ASP A 832 46.47 43.98 -83.08
C ASP A 832 47.71 44.58 -82.40
N GLU A 833 47.79 44.54 -81.06
CA GLU A 833 48.99 44.92 -80.30
C GLU A 833 50.21 44.06 -80.70
N VAL A 834 50.03 42.74 -80.85
CA VAL A 834 51.11 41.83 -81.27
C VAL A 834 51.56 42.10 -82.70
N GLN A 835 50.63 42.39 -83.62
CA GLN A 835 50.96 42.76 -85.00
C GLN A 835 51.67 44.12 -85.09
N ALA A 836 51.36 45.07 -84.19
CA ALA A 836 52.04 46.36 -84.14
C ALA A 836 53.56 46.23 -83.91
N TYR A 837 54.03 45.19 -83.21
CA TYR A 837 55.46 44.91 -83.06
C TYR A 837 56.18 44.61 -84.38
N SER A 838 55.45 44.29 -85.46
CA SER A 838 56.06 44.15 -86.79
C SER A 838 56.55 45.47 -87.39
N LEU A 839 56.01 46.60 -86.92
CA LEU A 839 56.41 47.95 -87.32
C LEU A 839 57.48 48.53 -86.38
N CYS A 840 57.86 47.80 -85.33
CA CYS A 840 58.96 48.13 -84.46
C CYS A 840 60.24 47.50 -85.02
N PHE A 841 61.12 48.32 -85.60
CA PHE A 841 62.40 47.85 -86.15
C PHE A 841 63.56 48.81 -85.82
N ASN A 842 63.39 49.74 -84.87
CA ASN A 842 64.45 50.66 -84.48
C ASN A 842 65.37 50.02 -83.43
N PRO A 843 66.66 49.73 -83.75
CA PRO A 843 67.57 49.09 -82.82
C PRO A 843 67.86 49.93 -81.56
N ASN A 844 67.73 51.26 -81.64
CA ASN A 844 68.04 52.17 -80.54
C ASN A 844 66.94 52.22 -79.47
N ARG A 845 65.74 51.71 -79.74
CA ARG A 845 64.61 51.67 -78.80
C ARG A 845 64.39 50.29 -78.17
N ALA A 846 65.36 49.38 -78.30
CA ALA A 846 65.23 47.99 -77.88
C ALA A 846 64.82 47.80 -76.40
N MET A 847 65.30 48.65 -75.50
CA MET A 847 64.95 48.59 -74.08
C MET A 847 63.49 49.00 -73.82
N GLU A 848 62.99 50.04 -74.48
CA GLU A 848 61.59 50.48 -74.39
C GLU A 848 60.65 49.42 -74.96
N THR A 849 60.93 48.92 -76.16
CA THR A 849 60.12 47.87 -76.81
C THR A 849 60.09 46.57 -75.99
N SER A 850 61.14 46.26 -75.23
CA SER A 850 61.14 45.11 -74.31
C SER A 850 60.21 45.28 -73.11
N VAL A 851 59.94 46.52 -72.66
CA VAL A 851 58.98 46.82 -71.57
C VAL A 851 57.56 46.65 -72.07
N ASP A 852 57.27 47.13 -73.28
CA ASP A 852 55.96 46.93 -73.92
C ASP A 852 55.67 45.43 -74.10
N ILE A 853 56.66 44.65 -74.57
CA ILE A 853 56.56 43.19 -74.68
C ILE A 853 56.31 42.51 -73.32
N LYS A 854 56.87 43.04 -72.22
CA LYS A 854 56.58 42.53 -70.87
C LYS A 854 55.13 42.78 -70.46
N LEU A 855 54.59 43.95 -70.76
CA LEU A 855 53.19 44.30 -70.49
C LEU A 855 52.25 43.41 -71.31
N THR A 856 52.48 43.27 -72.61
CA THR A 856 51.71 42.36 -73.47
C THR A 856 51.80 40.90 -72.99
N SER A 857 52.97 40.44 -72.53
CA SER A 857 53.13 39.10 -71.94
C SER A 857 52.42 38.91 -70.59
N ALA A 858 52.14 39.97 -69.84
CA ALA A 858 51.33 39.90 -68.62
C ALA A 858 49.85 39.78 -68.99
N VAL A 859 49.37 40.58 -69.95
CA VAL A 859 48.00 40.51 -70.48
C VAL A 859 47.69 39.14 -71.07
N ILE A 860 48.61 38.54 -71.83
CA ILE A 860 48.48 37.15 -72.34
C ILE A 860 48.22 36.15 -71.21
N ARG A 861 48.96 36.22 -70.10
CA ARG A 861 48.79 35.30 -68.96
C ARG A 861 47.47 35.49 -68.21
N GLU A 862 46.98 36.73 -68.13
CA GLU A 862 45.67 37.01 -67.56
C GLU A 862 44.56 36.43 -68.43
N LEU A 863 44.66 36.59 -69.74
CA LEU A 863 43.72 36.01 -70.71
C LEU A 863 43.78 34.47 -70.74
N GLU A 864 44.95 33.85 -70.58
CA GLU A 864 45.05 32.39 -70.43
C GLU A 864 44.27 31.88 -69.21
N LYS A 865 44.38 32.54 -68.05
CA LYS A 865 43.63 32.17 -66.83
C LYS A 865 42.13 32.42 -66.97
N LEU A 866 41.75 33.54 -67.58
CA LEU A 866 40.35 33.85 -67.85
C LEU A 866 39.75 32.82 -68.82
N GLY A 867 40.49 32.47 -69.87
CA GLY A 867 40.11 31.43 -70.83
C GLY A 867 39.90 30.06 -70.16
N GLN A 868 40.76 29.64 -69.24
CA GLN A 868 40.56 28.40 -68.45
C GLN A 868 39.30 28.45 -67.59
N THR A 869 39.01 29.59 -66.97
CA THR A 869 37.80 29.78 -66.15
C THR A 869 36.54 29.75 -67.01
N LEU A 870 36.56 30.41 -68.17
CA LEU A 870 35.46 30.39 -69.13
C LEU A 870 35.25 28.99 -69.73
N GLN A 871 36.32 28.27 -70.04
CA GLN A 871 36.26 26.88 -70.52
C GLN A 871 35.62 25.94 -69.49
N TYR A 872 36.02 26.05 -68.21
CA TYR A 872 35.39 25.29 -67.11
C TYR A 872 33.91 25.65 -66.95
N ARG A 873 33.54 26.93 -67.09
CA ARG A 873 32.14 27.36 -67.07
C ARG A 873 31.33 26.83 -68.26
N GLN A 874 31.93 26.76 -69.45
CA GLN A 874 31.27 26.14 -70.61
C GLN A 874 31.06 24.64 -70.41
N GLU A 875 32.00 23.95 -69.76
CA GLU A 875 31.82 22.54 -69.37
C GLU A 875 30.65 22.39 -68.39
N LEU A 876 30.54 23.25 -67.37
CA LEU A 876 29.41 23.24 -66.42
C LEU A 876 28.05 23.49 -67.11
N PHE A 877 28.01 24.37 -68.11
CA PHE A 877 26.80 24.62 -68.90
C PHE A 877 26.58 23.62 -70.05
N GLU A 878 27.45 22.62 -70.21
CA GLU A 878 27.41 21.64 -71.31
C GLU A 878 27.43 22.30 -72.72
N LEU A 879 28.13 23.43 -72.85
CA LEU A 879 28.31 24.16 -74.11
C LEU A 879 29.50 23.61 -74.90
N GLU A 880 29.58 23.95 -76.19
CA GLU A 880 30.74 23.61 -77.02
C GLU A 880 32.02 24.19 -76.41
N PRO A 881 33.14 23.45 -76.40
CA PRO A 881 34.37 23.89 -75.74
C PRO A 881 34.94 25.15 -76.38
N LEU A 882 35.28 26.15 -75.55
CA LEU A 882 35.83 27.43 -75.98
C LEU A 882 37.07 27.22 -76.85
N SER A 883 37.05 27.76 -78.07
CA SER A 883 38.20 27.67 -78.96
C SER A 883 39.34 28.55 -78.45
N THR A 884 40.40 27.90 -77.95
CA THR A 884 41.65 28.57 -77.58
C THR A 884 42.63 28.64 -78.76
N GLU A 885 42.22 28.24 -79.96
CA GLU A 885 43.09 28.20 -81.14
C GLU A 885 43.58 29.61 -81.52
N PHE A 886 42.73 30.62 -81.36
CA PHE A 886 43.11 32.01 -81.64
C PHE A 886 44.13 32.54 -80.62
N LEU A 887 43.91 32.33 -79.32
CA LEU A 887 44.87 32.71 -78.27
C LEU A 887 46.21 31.98 -78.43
N THR A 888 46.19 30.66 -78.70
CA THR A 888 47.43 29.89 -78.91
C THR A 888 48.18 30.33 -80.17
N SER A 889 47.46 30.73 -81.23
CA SER A 889 48.04 31.36 -82.42
C SER A 889 48.71 32.70 -82.09
N ILE A 890 48.07 33.56 -81.29
CA ILE A 890 48.63 34.84 -80.82
C ILE A 890 49.89 34.60 -79.97
N VAL A 891 49.85 33.64 -79.04
CA VAL A 891 51.03 33.27 -78.24
C VAL A 891 52.17 32.79 -79.13
N ARG A 892 51.87 31.96 -80.14
CA ARG A 892 52.86 31.45 -81.09
C ARG A 892 53.44 32.56 -81.97
N SER A 893 52.63 33.51 -82.42
CA SER A 893 53.08 34.64 -83.25
C SER A 893 53.85 35.69 -82.45
N PHE A 894 53.53 35.85 -81.15
CA PHE A 894 54.23 36.76 -80.23
C PHE A 894 55.61 36.23 -79.79
N GLN A 895 55.77 34.90 -79.68
CA GLN A 895 56.97 34.27 -79.14
C GLN A 895 58.29 34.66 -79.84
N PRO A 896 58.37 34.75 -81.19
CA PRO A 896 59.56 35.25 -81.88
C PRO A 896 59.92 36.69 -81.52
N TYR A 897 58.93 37.59 -81.42
CA TYR A 897 59.18 39.00 -81.04
C TYR A 897 59.67 39.10 -79.60
N ARG A 898 59.07 38.34 -78.68
CA ARG A 898 59.51 38.27 -77.29
C ARG A 898 60.96 37.81 -77.18
N THR A 899 61.34 36.78 -77.92
CA THR A 899 62.71 36.22 -77.91
C THR A 899 63.73 37.24 -78.43
N LEU A 900 63.45 37.87 -79.57
CA LEU A 900 64.32 38.88 -80.17
C LEU A 900 64.55 40.09 -79.24
N TRP A 901 63.48 40.75 -78.80
CA TRP A 901 63.61 41.99 -78.04
C TRP A 901 64.11 41.77 -76.61
N TYR A 902 63.80 40.63 -75.99
CA TYR A 902 64.44 40.26 -74.72
C TYR A 902 65.92 39.98 -74.92
N ALA A 903 66.32 39.30 -75.99
CA ALA A 903 67.74 39.07 -76.27
C ALA A 903 68.49 40.40 -76.48
N CYS A 904 67.92 41.34 -77.26
CA CYS A 904 68.49 42.68 -77.45
C CYS A 904 68.61 43.47 -76.14
N ALA A 905 67.55 43.52 -75.32
CA ALA A 905 67.55 44.25 -74.05
C ALA A 905 68.46 43.60 -72.99
N ASN A 906 68.51 42.27 -72.95
CA ASN A 906 69.40 41.53 -72.06
C ASN A 906 70.86 41.69 -72.47
N PHE A 907 71.17 41.78 -73.78
CA PHE A 907 72.52 42.12 -74.24
C PHE A 907 72.95 43.50 -73.74
N HIS A 908 72.12 44.53 -73.90
CA HIS A 908 72.46 45.86 -73.37
C HIS A 908 72.71 45.86 -71.86
N LYS A 909 71.89 45.14 -71.09
CA LYS A 909 72.12 44.98 -69.65
C LYS A 909 73.41 44.24 -69.35
N LEU A 910 73.74 43.21 -70.14
CA LEU A 910 74.96 42.43 -69.97
C LEU A 910 76.20 43.28 -70.32
N GLU A 911 76.13 44.07 -71.39
CA GLU A 911 77.15 45.05 -71.80
C GLU A 911 77.36 46.12 -70.72
N ASP A 912 76.29 46.72 -70.20
CA ASP A 912 76.39 47.71 -69.11
C ASP A 912 76.96 47.10 -67.83
N ALA A 913 76.52 45.89 -67.45
CA ALA A 913 76.99 45.20 -66.25
C ALA A 913 78.48 44.82 -66.35
N THR A 914 78.93 44.37 -67.53
CA THR A 914 80.33 43.96 -67.76
C THR A 914 81.28 45.15 -67.83
N LEU A 915 80.85 46.27 -68.39
CA LEU A 915 81.67 47.49 -68.46
C LEU A 915 81.66 48.28 -67.14
N GLY A 916 80.51 48.31 -66.46
CA GLY A 916 80.25 49.16 -65.30
C GLY A 916 80.67 48.58 -63.96
N ASN A 917 80.62 47.24 -63.79
CA ASN A 917 80.99 46.59 -62.53
C ASN A 917 82.52 46.60 -62.30
N PRO A 918 83.00 46.60 -61.05
CA PRO A 918 84.41 46.43 -60.75
C PRO A 918 84.97 45.14 -61.35
N ILE A 919 86.13 45.20 -62.01
CA ILE A 919 86.71 44.07 -62.78
C ILE A 919 86.89 42.81 -61.90
N ALA A 920 87.18 42.99 -60.61
CA ALA A 920 87.31 41.90 -59.65
C ALA A 920 86.00 41.08 -59.47
N LEU A 921 84.83 41.73 -59.58
CA LEU A 921 83.52 41.15 -59.30
C LEU A 921 82.82 40.53 -60.53
N ILE A 922 83.42 40.62 -61.72
CA ILE A 922 82.78 40.14 -62.96
C ILE A 922 83.06 38.65 -63.15
N GLU A 923 82.04 37.79 -63.04
CA GLU A 923 82.20 36.36 -63.33
C GLU A 923 82.32 36.09 -64.85
N LEU A 924 83.52 35.74 -65.30
CA LEU A 924 83.86 35.62 -66.72
C LEU A 924 83.10 34.50 -67.44
N ASP A 925 82.90 33.35 -66.80
CA ASP A 925 82.23 32.19 -67.42
C ASP A 925 80.73 32.44 -67.59
N GLU A 926 80.07 33.05 -66.61
CA GLU A 926 78.65 33.42 -66.70
C GLU A 926 78.42 34.46 -67.79
N VAL A 927 79.27 35.49 -67.87
CA VAL A 927 79.17 36.52 -68.91
C VAL A 927 79.31 35.90 -70.30
N TRP A 928 80.28 35.01 -70.51
CA TRP A 928 80.47 34.35 -71.80
C TRP A 928 79.31 33.42 -72.17
N ASN A 929 78.84 32.61 -71.23
CA ASN A 929 77.71 31.72 -71.46
C ASN A 929 76.45 32.52 -71.80
N ASN A 930 76.18 33.62 -71.09
CA ASN A 930 75.06 34.50 -71.39
C ASN A 930 75.22 35.21 -72.74
N LEU A 931 76.41 35.70 -73.09
CA LEU A 931 76.70 36.31 -74.38
C LEU A 931 76.45 35.33 -75.54
N MET A 932 76.95 34.09 -75.43
CA MET A 932 76.75 33.04 -76.43
C MET A 932 75.29 32.58 -76.52
N ASN A 933 74.56 32.55 -75.39
CA ASN A 933 73.14 32.26 -75.36
C ASN A 933 72.32 33.34 -76.07
N LEU A 934 72.58 34.62 -75.78
CA LEU A 934 71.94 35.74 -76.46
C LEU A 934 72.25 35.76 -77.95
N ARG A 935 73.50 35.47 -78.33
CA ARG A 935 73.90 35.33 -79.74
C ARG A 935 73.11 34.21 -80.43
N ARG A 936 72.94 33.07 -79.78
CA ARG A 936 72.13 31.95 -80.29
C ARG A 936 70.64 32.33 -80.42
N GLU A 937 70.07 33.03 -79.46
CA GLU A 937 68.68 33.52 -79.52
C GLU A 937 68.46 34.54 -80.65
N LEU A 938 69.44 35.42 -80.88
CA LEU A 938 69.42 36.39 -81.99
C LEU A 938 69.61 35.70 -83.34
N VAL A 939 70.50 34.70 -83.44
CA VAL A 939 70.67 33.88 -84.65
C VAL A 939 69.40 33.08 -84.96
N GLN A 940 68.78 32.48 -83.95
CA GLN A 940 67.48 31.81 -84.11
C GLN A 940 66.38 32.79 -84.55
N SER A 941 66.46 34.07 -84.12
CA SER A 941 65.55 35.11 -84.57
C SER A 941 65.73 35.46 -86.06
N LEU A 942 66.91 35.25 -86.65
CA LEU A 942 67.11 35.42 -88.09
C LEU A 942 66.30 34.39 -88.90
N ASP A 943 66.27 33.13 -88.45
CA ASP A 943 65.47 32.08 -89.09
C ASP A 943 63.97 32.34 -88.92
N ASN A 944 63.54 32.79 -87.72
CA ASN A 944 62.13 33.05 -87.42
C ASN A 944 61.55 34.26 -88.18
N PHE A 945 62.40 35.23 -88.57
CA PHE A 945 61.99 36.46 -89.28
C PHE A 945 62.47 36.51 -90.74
N SER A 946 62.73 35.36 -91.38
CA SER A 946 63.26 35.27 -92.76
C SER A 946 62.44 36.05 -93.81
N GLU A 947 61.14 36.26 -93.55
CA GLU A 947 60.22 36.98 -94.42
C GLU A 947 60.18 38.51 -94.16
N LYS A 948 60.82 39.00 -93.08
CA LYS A 948 60.81 40.41 -92.65
C LYS A 948 62.23 40.95 -92.51
N PRO A 949 62.83 41.47 -93.59
CA PRO A 949 64.23 41.91 -93.60
C PRO A 949 64.53 43.05 -92.61
N GLU A 950 63.55 43.92 -92.33
CA GLU A 950 63.72 45.07 -91.43
C GLU A 950 63.92 44.67 -89.96
N ILE A 951 63.30 43.56 -89.53
CA ILE A 951 63.43 43.02 -88.16
C ILE A 951 64.69 42.16 -88.06
N MET A 952 65.03 41.43 -89.13
CA MET A 952 66.32 40.74 -89.22
C MET A 952 67.49 41.71 -89.12
N GLU A 953 67.35 42.92 -89.65
CA GLU A 953 68.37 43.96 -89.52
C GLU A 953 68.61 44.32 -88.05
N VAL A 954 67.58 44.39 -87.21
CA VAL A 954 67.74 44.57 -85.75
C VAL A 954 68.55 43.43 -85.14
N ALA A 955 68.22 42.17 -85.47
CA ALA A 955 68.96 41.01 -84.97
C ALA A 955 70.43 41.04 -85.45
N ASN A 956 70.68 41.36 -86.72
CA ASN A 956 72.02 41.49 -87.30
C ASN A 956 72.82 42.62 -86.66
N VAL A 957 72.19 43.77 -86.37
CA VAL A 957 72.84 44.89 -85.66
C VAL A 957 73.29 44.45 -84.27
N PHE A 958 72.46 43.72 -83.53
CA PHE A 958 72.84 43.23 -82.20
C PHE A 958 73.83 42.05 -82.25
N ILE A 959 73.79 41.20 -83.28
CA ILE A 959 74.84 40.19 -83.51
C ILE A 959 76.17 40.88 -83.81
N GLY A 960 76.17 41.93 -84.64
CA GLY A 960 77.35 42.77 -84.88
C GLY A 960 77.87 43.41 -83.60
N LYS A 961 76.99 43.99 -82.78
CA LYS A 961 77.37 44.53 -81.46
C LYS A 961 77.94 43.47 -80.52
N ILE A 962 77.40 42.25 -80.53
CA ILE A 962 77.97 41.12 -79.77
C ILE A 962 79.36 40.77 -80.29
N ASP A 963 79.52 40.66 -81.60
CA ASP A 963 80.80 40.30 -82.22
C ASP A 963 81.86 41.40 -81.98
N ASP A 964 81.47 42.69 -81.96
CA ASP A 964 82.32 43.82 -81.56
C ASP A 964 82.66 43.80 -80.05
N PHE A 965 81.77 43.25 -79.21
CA PHE A 965 81.99 43.13 -77.78
C PHE A 965 82.89 41.93 -77.40
N VAL A 966 83.02 40.92 -78.26
CA VAL A 966 83.89 39.74 -78.00
C VAL A 966 85.35 40.14 -77.73
N PRO A 967 86.02 40.98 -78.55
CA PRO A 967 87.35 41.50 -78.25
C PRO A 967 87.44 42.23 -76.90
N VAL A 968 86.39 42.98 -76.54
CA VAL A 968 86.30 43.71 -75.28
C VAL A 968 86.15 42.76 -74.08
N TYR A 969 85.45 41.65 -74.25
CA TYR A 969 85.40 40.59 -73.23
C TYR A 969 86.77 39.92 -73.06
N GLN A 970 87.51 39.65 -74.15
CA GLN A 970 88.83 39.02 -74.06
C GLN A 970 89.83 39.88 -73.30
N SER A 971 89.80 41.20 -73.48
CA SER A 971 90.65 42.11 -72.70
C SER A 971 90.24 42.22 -71.24
N VAL A 972 88.95 42.15 -70.91
CA VAL A 972 88.48 42.02 -69.50
C VAL A 972 89.01 40.73 -68.88
N LYS A 973 89.01 39.62 -69.63
CA LYS A 973 89.60 38.34 -69.19
C LYS A 973 91.10 38.47 -68.93
N ASP A 974 91.83 39.14 -69.82
CA ASP A 974 93.28 39.35 -69.66
C ASP A 974 93.62 40.22 -68.44
N LEU A 975 92.82 41.25 -68.16
CA LEU A 975 92.98 42.13 -66.99
C LEU A 975 92.56 41.50 -65.66
N ARG A 976 91.70 40.48 -65.68
CA ARG A 976 91.26 39.75 -64.48
C ARG A 976 92.23 38.61 -64.10
N ASN A 977 93.28 38.38 -64.88
CA ASN A 977 94.29 37.37 -64.56
C ASN A 977 94.84 37.60 -63.13
N GLU A 978 94.64 36.62 -62.25
CA GLU A 978 94.98 36.69 -60.83
C GLU A 978 96.49 36.87 -60.56
N ASN A 979 97.32 36.56 -61.56
CA ASN A 979 98.78 36.59 -61.47
C ASN A 979 99.38 37.99 -61.70
N TRP A 980 98.55 39.02 -61.87
CA TRP A 980 99.02 40.39 -62.03
C TRP A 980 99.59 40.95 -60.73
N ILE A 981 100.88 41.27 -60.74
CA ILE A 981 101.56 41.97 -59.65
C ILE A 981 101.57 43.48 -59.97
N TYR A 982 101.79 44.34 -58.97
CA TYR A 982 101.88 45.80 -59.13
C TYR A 982 102.78 46.25 -60.28
N LEU A 983 103.86 45.52 -60.59
CA LEU A 983 104.77 45.80 -61.70
C LEU A 983 104.08 45.72 -63.07
N HIS A 984 103.20 44.74 -63.29
CA HIS A 984 102.44 44.59 -64.55
C HIS A 984 101.46 45.75 -64.77
N TRP A 985 100.87 46.27 -63.70
CA TRP A 985 100.03 47.48 -63.77
C TRP A 985 100.82 48.75 -64.10
N MET A 986 102.07 48.85 -63.62
CA MET A 986 102.97 49.94 -64.00
C MET A 986 103.40 49.83 -65.47
N GLU A 987 103.69 48.62 -65.94
CA GLU A 987 104.04 48.36 -67.33
C GLU A 987 102.89 48.69 -68.28
N LEU A 988 101.67 48.26 -67.94
CA LEU A 988 100.45 48.63 -68.66
C LEU A 988 100.29 50.17 -68.73
N SER A 989 100.51 50.85 -67.60
CA SER A 989 100.42 52.32 -67.54
C SER A 989 101.48 53.01 -68.41
N HIS A 990 102.67 52.41 -68.55
CA HIS A 990 103.75 52.92 -69.40
C HIS A 990 103.45 52.69 -70.90
N VAL A 991 102.92 51.52 -71.27
CA VAL A 991 102.56 51.19 -72.67
C VAL A 991 101.45 52.12 -73.18
N ILE A 992 100.43 52.38 -72.35
CA ILE A 992 99.29 53.23 -72.73
C ILE A 992 99.64 54.72 -72.70
N GLY A 993 100.71 55.12 -72.01
CA GLY A 993 101.14 56.52 -71.88
C GLY A 993 100.28 57.38 -70.93
N ASN A 994 99.37 56.74 -70.17
CA ASN A 994 98.50 57.37 -69.17
C ASN A 994 98.66 56.71 -67.80
N GLU A 995 98.69 57.51 -66.72
CA GLU A 995 98.80 56.97 -65.36
C GLU A 995 97.52 56.21 -64.95
N ILE A 996 97.64 54.91 -64.71
CA ILE A 996 96.56 54.01 -64.23
C ILE A 996 96.76 53.78 -62.72
N LYS A 997 95.82 54.30 -61.92
CA LYS A 997 95.82 54.09 -60.46
C LYS A 997 95.04 52.84 -60.12
N TYR A 998 95.77 51.74 -59.87
CA TYR A 998 95.16 50.49 -59.46
C TYR A 998 94.37 50.65 -58.16
N THR A 999 93.08 50.34 -58.21
CA THR A 999 92.18 50.30 -57.05
C THR A 999 91.24 49.10 -57.22
N ALA A 1000 90.93 48.38 -56.14
CA ALA A 1000 90.07 47.18 -56.19
C ALA A 1000 88.65 47.44 -56.75
N ALA A 1001 88.20 48.69 -56.74
CA ALA A 1001 86.90 49.12 -57.27
C ALA A 1001 86.95 49.63 -58.73
N MET A 1002 88.07 49.48 -59.45
CA MET A 1002 88.14 49.93 -60.83
C MET A 1002 87.22 49.10 -61.73
N ASN A 1003 86.47 49.76 -62.59
CA ASN A 1003 85.65 49.11 -63.62
C ASN A 1003 86.34 49.23 -64.99
N TYR A 1004 85.90 48.39 -65.94
CA TYR A 1004 86.50 48.37 -67.25
C TYR A 1004 86.22 49.67 -68.04
N GLN A 1005 85.11 50.35 -67.77
CA GLN A 1005 84.82 51.66 -68.36
C GLN A 1005 85.85 52.75 -67.99
N TYR A 1006 86.43 52.70 -66.79
CA TYR A 1006 87.55 53.56 -66.40
C TYR A 1006 88.79 53.30 -67.28
N LEU A 1007 89.07 52.04 -67.58
CA LEU A 1007 90.19 51.61 -68.41
C LEU A 1007 90.00 51.98 -69.89
N ILE A 1008 88.77 51.85 -70.42
CA ILE A 1008 88.42 52.34 -71.77
C ILE A 1008 88.74 53.84 -71.89
N ARG A 1009 88.33 54.67 -70.90
CA ARG A 1009 88.62 56.12 -70.92
C ARG A 1009 90.10 56.46 -70.88
N LYS A 1010 90.94 55.53 -70.42
CA LYS A 1010 92.40 55.67 -70.37
C LYS A 1010 93.11 55.22 -71.64
N GLY A 1011 92.38 54.66 -72.62
CA GLY A 1011 92.90 54.29 -73.94
C GLY A 1011 93.22 52.79 -74.11
N VAL A 1012 92.71 51.91 -73.23
CA VAL A 1012 93.05 50.47 -73.26
C VAL A 1012 92.65 49.76 -74.56
N LEU A 1013 91.62 50.22 -75.26
CA LEU A 1013 91.13 49.57 -76.50
C LEU A 1013 92.10 49.65 -77.68
N ASP A 1014 93.03 50.61 -77.68
CA ASP A 1014 94.01 50.77 -78.76
C ASP A 1014 95.24 49.85 -78.59
N PHE A 1015 95.41 49.24 -77.41
CA PHE A 1015 96.59 48.46 -77.00
C PHE A 1015 96.22 47.04 -76.49
N LEU A 1016 95.19 46.43 -77.09
CA LEU A 1016 94.73 45.08 -76.72
C LEU A 1016 95.78 43.96 -76.92
N PRO A 1017 96.60 43.95 -78.00
CA PRO A 1017 97.63 42.94 -78.19
C PRO A 1017 98.73 42.99 -77.11
N GLU A 1018 99.18 44.19 -76.76
CA GLU A 1018 100.21 44.38 -75.73
C GLU A 1018 99.68 44.03 -74.33
N LEU A 1019 98.40 44.30 -74.07
CA LEU A 1019 97.72 43.88 -72.84
C LEU A 1019 97.72 42.35 -72.69
N HIS A 1020 97.45 41.62 -73.77
CA HIS A 1020 97.47 40.16 -73.78
C HIS A 1020 98.88 39.62 -73.49
N GLU A 1021 99.92 40.20 -74.10
CA GLU A 1021 101.32 39.81 -73.84
C GLU A 1021 101.76 40.05 -72.38
N ILE A 1022 101.30 41.13 -71.74
CA ILE A 1022 101.56 41.40 -70.32
C ILE A 1022 100.87 40.35 -69.45
N SER A 1023 99.61 40.02 -69.76
CA SER A 1023 98.86 38.98 -69.05
C SER A 1023 99.54 37.61 -69.18
N GLU A 1024 99.97 37.24 -70.39
CA GLU A 1024 100.62 35.95 -70.64
C GLU A 1024 101.98 35.85 -69.92
N ARG A 1025 102.77 36.93 -69.92
CA ARG A 1025 104.00 37.02 -69.10
C ARG A 1025 103.71 36.89 -67.61
N ALA A 1026 102.68 37.55 -67.10
CA ALA A 1026 102.31 37.45 -65.69
C ALA A 1026 101.99 36.00 -65.28
N THR A 1027 101.32 35.24 -66.14
CA THR A 1027 101.10 33.79 -65.92
C THR A 1027 102.39 32.97 -65.96
N ASN A 1028 103.29 33.24 -66.92
CA ASN A 1028 104.55 32.51 -67.04
C ASN A 1028 105.49 32.79 -65.85
N GLU A 1029 105.58 34.04 -65.40
CA GLU A 1029 106.35 34.42 -64.20
C GLU A 1029 105.79 33.76 -62.93
N ALA A 1030 104.46 33.68 -62.78
CA ALA A 1030 103.83 33.00 -61.66
C ALA A 1030 104.04 31.48 -61.66
N GLU A 1031 104.02 30.84 -62.84
CA GLU A 1031 104.37 29.42 -63.03
C GLU A 1031 105.85 29.14 -62.67
N GLU A 1032 106.79 29.98 -63.12
CA GLU A 1032 108.21 29.85 -62.76
C GLU A 1032 108.44 30.00 -61.24
N ILE A 1033 107.76 30.96 -60.60
CA ILE A 1033 107.83 31.15 -59.14
C ILE A 1033 107.23 29.95 -58.41
N ARG A 1034 106.10 29.39 -58.88
CA ARG A 1034 105.50 28.17 -58.30
C ARG A 1034 106.42 26.95 -58.41
N LEU A 1035 107.04 26.73 -59.57
CA LEU A 1035 107.96 25.61 -59.79
C LEU A 1035 109.20 25.69 -58.89
N ALA A 1036 109.73 26.90 -58.64
CA ALA A 1036 110.84 27.10 -57.71
C ALA A 1036 110.47 26.76 -56.25
N ILE A 1037 109.24 27.07 -55.82
CA ILE A 1037 108.73 26.71 -54.48
C ILE A 1037 108.53 25.20 -54.35
N GLU A 1038 108.00 24.55 -55.40
CA GLU A 1038 107.71 23.12 -55.40
C GLU A 1038 108.99 22.25 -55.37
N GLU A 1039 110.08 22.69 -55.99
CA GLU A 1039 111.39 22.03 -55.87
C GLU A 1039 111.98 22.14 -54.46
N GLU A 1040 111.75 23.25 -53.76
CA GLU A 1040 112.19 23.43 -52.37
C GLU A 1040 111.42 22.50 -51.41
N GLU A 1041 110.12 22.31 -51.64
CA GLU A 1041 109.28 21.38 -50.85
C GLU A 1041 109.64 19.91 -51.10
N LYS A 1042 109.91 19.51 -52.35
CA LYS A 1042 110.38 18.15 -52.69
C LYS A 1042 111.70 17.80 -51.98
N ARG A 1043 112.61 18.77 -51.82
CA ARG A 1043 113.84 18.58 -51.02
C ARG A 1043 113.55 18.28 -49.55
N LYS A 1044 112.60 18.99 -48.93
CA LYS A 1044 112.22 18.78 -47.51
C LYS A 1044 111.52 17.43 -47.29
N GLN A 1045 110.74 16.94 -48.25
CA GLN A 1045 110.08 15.62 -48.15
C GLN A 1045 111.02 14.43 -48.37
N ALA A 1046 112.10 14.58 -49.14
CA ALA A 1046 113.11 13.54 -49.32
C ALA A 1046 113.88 13.22 -48.01
N GLU A 1047 114.20 14.23 -47.20
CA GLU A 1047 114.84 14.04 -45.89
C GLU A 1047 113.93 13.30 -44.89
N LEU A 1048 112.63 13.60 -44.91
CA LEU A 1048 111.64 12.97 -44.03
C LEU A 1048 111.46 11.48 -44.32
N ASN A 1049 111.46 11.09 -45.60
CA ASN A 1049 111.29 9.70 -46.03
C ASN A 1049 112.53 8.82 -45.72
N ALA A 1050 113.74 9.37 -45.76
CA ALA A 1050 114.96 8.65 -45.36
C ALA A 1050 114.97 8.27 -43.86
N LEU A 1051 114.35 9.10 -43.02
CA LEU A 1051 114.18 8.86 -41.58
C LEU A 1051 113.16 7.73 -41.29
N LEU A 1052 112.09 7.65 -42.09
CA LEU A 1052 111.02 6.65 -41.98
C LEU A 1052 111.47 5.25 -42.41
N LEU A 1053 112.30 5.15 -43.46
CA LEU A 1053 112.86 3.88 -43.96
C LEU A 1053 113.80 3.19 -42.94
N ARG A 1054 114.57 3.98 -42.16
CA ARG A 1054 115.42 3.46 -41.06
C ARG A 1054 114.62 2.86 -39.89
N LYS A 1055 113.38 3.31 -39.66
CA LYS A 1055 112.49 2.76 -38.63
C LYS A 1055 111.83 1.44 -39.07
N GLN A 1056 111.48 1.29 -40.34
CA GLN A 1056 110.81 0.07 -40.85
C GLN A 1056 111.76 -1.13 -40.97
N LEU A 1057 113.04 -0.93 -41.33
CA LEU A 1057 114.04 -2.01 -41.40
C LEU A 1057 114.35 -2.69 -40.05
N ARG A 1058 114.05 -2.06 -38.91
CA ARG A 1058 114.18 -2.70 -37.58
C ARG A 1058 113.02 -3.65 -37.25
N LYS A 1059 111.87 -3.54 -37.94
CA LYS A 1059 110.65 -4.29 -37.61
C LYS A 1059 110.58 -5.65 -38.32
N CYS A 1060 111.14 -5.78 -39.54
CA CYS A 1060 111.14 -7.04 -40.30
C CYS A 1060 112.14 -8.11 -39.80
N ARG A 1061 112.95 -7.85 -38.77
CA ARG A 1061 113.89 -8.84 -38.20
C ARG A 1061 113.30 -9.71 -37.07
N ARG A 1062 112.06 -9.45 -36.60
CA ARG A 1062 111.51 -10.14 -35.41
C ARG A 1062 110.56 -11.31 -35.67
N ASP A 1063 109.93 -11.43 -36.83
CA ASP A 1063 108.77 -12.33 -36.96
C ASP A 1063 108.94 -13.45 -38.02
N ILE A 1064 110.16 -13.95 -38.23
CA ILE A 1064 110.37 -15.31 -38.80
C ILE A 1064 111.14 -16.15 -37.77
N CYS A 1065 110.42 -16.55 -36.72
CA CYS A 1065 110.48 -17.84 -35.98
C CYS A 1065 109.13 -18.01 -35.29
#